data_AF-A0A930TW82-F1
#
_entry.id   AF-A0A930TW82-F1
#
_cell.length_a   1.000
_cell.length_b   1.000
_cell.length_c   1.000
_cell.angle_alpha   90.00
_cell.angle_beta   90.00
_cell.angle_gamma   90.00
#
_symmetry.space_group_name_H-M   'P 1'
#
loop_
_entity.id
_entity.type
_entity.pdbx_description
1 polymer ?
#
loop_
_entity_poly.entity_id
_entity_poly.type
_entity_poly.pdbx_seq_one_letter_code
_entity_poly.pdbx_strand_id
1 'polypeptide(L)'
;MTHSDTLNSKQENRFTPASPAQLRPLTERKPPRLPDQRWHIAEADPERAIALAEATGLSPLLAQVLINRGFATPQDAQAFLDPESISLPSPLDEFPDLDAALETLQTAIGKGDRIAICGDYDADGMTSTVLLLRSLRALGADVDYAIPSRLTEGYGINRRIVEEFHQEGIRLILTVDNGIAAYDPIVRAKELGLSVIITDHHDIPDQLPPADAILNPKLINPESPFFGVAGVGVAYILAVCLAQRFNRLQELTSPLLELFTLGTIADLAPLTGVNRRWVKRGLRLLPQSKLIGIQALMQVSGVTGDDKTLKPEAIGFRLGPRINAIGRLANPQLVIELLTTDDEGRALELAMVCEQINQKRQRLCELIEQEAIAFIETNAIPLQQDRVLVIVQPDWHHGVIGIVASRLVERYGVPVFIGTYEDEEQHHIRGSARGIPEFNVFEALQFCDELLGKYGGHRAAGGFSLPADYLPEFQKRLSIFAHQQLLPEHLKPLVTIDTQADLFDVDLDLYHQIDRLHPCGIENPDPVFWTPNVRVLEQRTIGRDQAHLKLLLAPDEGASFIAANPQITQGIGAIAWRWGSYCPLPQRLDVAYRLRLNDWNGEQSVQLEIVGVRPAIQPLELLPIENQRSTDVDTAIHEMLPGKVEFYYNRRLYECSVSTQTGTASEETSRELRIRNPEGCVLAVQPSQRQGLLGTSRDTATVVDVLQPHYFNLIRAAIAALELADKRERLIKTEQQLAECERQVLQLNEQVEALQPHVQAEAIAPLAAPDATPLTPKQIREALHQHLGETVWTALHPRSQTDLAAAAKIMLEPDNLEANGADLIKRLTDTLERELVQPLFRELRTYCLAHQHLDTIAEIPLRSRKKYRLSMLLTLLEKASTDTADAKILQTFWTDCPYPAFQTIGQHPELAEMLKQVNVLASQAIPTRSVSDLQSMYGWVIGQPHQPGILQIVYSGF
;
A
#
# COMPACT_ATOMS: atom_id res chain seq x y z
N MET A 1 7.08 48.01 48.28
CA MET A 1 6.05 49.08 48.32
C MET A 1 4.71 48.37 48.26
N THR A 2 4.07 48.14 49.41
CA THR A 2 3.02 49.02 50.00
C THR A 2 1.83 49.18 49.05
N HIS A 3 0.60 48.76 49.37
CA HIS A 3 0.07 48.35 50.68
C HIS A 3 -1.27 47.58 50.49
N SER A 4 -1.54 46.57 51.37
CA SER A 4 -2.82 46.30 52.11
C SER A 4 -4.19 46.28 51.38
N ASP A 5 -5.24 45.51 51.72
CA ASP A 5 -5.53 44.42 52.68
C ASP A 5 -7.04 44.00 52.49
N THR A 6 -7.75 43.13 53.24
CA THR A 6 -7.49 42.33 54.47
C THR A 6 -8.36 41.04 54.47
N LEU A 7 -7.80 39.94 54.98
CA LEU A 7 -8.37 38.92 55.91
C LEU A 7 -9.77 38.25 55.75
N ASN A 8 -9.73 36.92 55.98
CA ASN A 8 -10.66 36.08 56.79
C ASN A 8 -12.07 35.73 56.26
N SER A 9 -12.65 34.56 56.56
CA SER A 9 -12.13 33.32 57.19
C SER A 9 -13.08 32.11 57.05
N LYS A 10 -12.50 30.90 56.99
CA LYS A 10 -12.97 29.59 57.51
C LYS A 10 -14.47 29.17 57.49
N GLN A 11 -14.68 27.94 56.99
CA GLN A 11 -15.68 26.91 57.41
C GLN A 11 -17.17 27.29 57.21
N GLU A 12 -18.03 26.48 56.59
CA GLU A 12 -18.36 25.09 56.97
C GLU A 12 -19.17 24.34 55.87
N ASN A 13 -19.35 23.01 56.03
CA ASN A 13 -20.12 22.16 55.12
C ASN A 13 -21.64 22.22 55.38
N ARG A 14 -22.49 22.20 54.32
CA ARG A 14 -23.47 21.12 54.04
C ARG A 14 -24.38 21.37 52.82
N PHE A 15 -24.82 20.26 52.22
CA PHE A 15 -25.71 20.17 51.05
C PHE A 15 -27.18 20.55 51.35
N THR A 16 -27.87 21.12 50.36
CA THR A 16 -29.31 20.90 50.04
C THR A 16 -29.61 21.47 48.61
N PRO A 17 -30.72 21.10 47.94
CA PRO A 17 -30.66 20.71 46.52
C PRO A 17 -30.91 21.83 45.49
N ALA A 18 -30.46 21.59 44.27
CA ALA A 18 -30.68 22.46 43.11
C ALA A 18 -32.13 22.42 42.60
N SER A 19 -32.64 23.60 42.22
CA SER A 19 -33.99 23.80 41.66
C SER A 19 -34.05 23.43 40.16
N PRO A 20 -35.23 23.12 39.57
CA PRO A 20 -35.33 22.51 38.24
C PRO A 20 -34.84 23.38 37.08
N ALA A 21 -34.36 22.71 36.03
CA ALA A 21 -33.77 23.34 34.85
C ALA A 21 -34.74 24.24 34.07
N GLN A 22 -34.33 25.49 33.83
CA GLN A 22 -34.84 26.27 32.72
C GLN A 22 -34.13 25.82 31.44
N LEU A 23 -34.87 25.13 30.57
CA LEU A 23 -34.43 24.74 29.24
C LEU A 23 -34.02 25.99 28.43
N ARG A 24 -32.74 26.09 28.09
CA ARG A 24 -32.28 27.04 27.05
C ARG A 24 -32.74 26.55 25.67
N PRO A 25 -33.04 27.45 24.72
CA PRO A 25 -33.43 27.04 23.37
C PRO A 25 -32.32 26.22 22.71
N LEU A 26 -32.72 25.21 21.95
CA LEU A 26 -31.82 24.39 21.15
C LEU A 26 -31.09 25.28 20.13
N THR A 27 -29.79 25.50 20.33
CA THR A 27 -28.92 26.09 19.32
C THR A 27 -28.88 25.21 18.09
N GLU A 28 -28.82 25.85 16.91
CA GLU A 28 -28.84 25.21 15.60
C GLU A 28 -27.93 23.98 15.54
N ARG A 29 -28.53 22.80 15.29
CA ARG A 29 -27.76 21.56 15.16
C ARG A 29 -26.94 21.64 13.87
N LYS A 30 -25.62 21.70 13.99
CA LYS A 30 -24.72 21.37 12.87
C LYS A 30 -25.14 20.00 12.31
N PRO A 31 -25.20 19.83 10.98
CA PRO A 31 -25.51 18.53 10.39
C PRO A 31 -24.45 17.50 10.81
N PRO A 32 -24.84 16.23 11.00
CA PRO A 32 -23.90 15.18 11.39
C PRO A 32 -22.81 15.04 10.34
N ARG A 33 -21.55 15.27 10.74
CA ARG A 33 -20.39 15.00 9.88
C ARG A 33 -20.00 13.54 10.07
N LEU A 34 -19.83 12.83 8.96
CA LEU A 34 -19.19 11.52 8.92
C LEU A 34 -17.72 11.68 8.53
N PRO A 35 -16.84 10.73 8.90
CA PRO A 35 -15.50 10.66 8.32
C PRO A 35 -15.60 10.37 6.81
N ASP A 36 -14.88 11.12 5.99
CA ASP A 36 -14.91 10.96 4.51
C ASP A 36 -14.00 9.81 4.08
N GLN A 37 -14.47 8.58 4.28
CA GLN A 37 -13.71 7.34 4.04
C GLN A 37 -14.09 6.68 2.72
N ARG A 38 -13.18 5.87 2.17
CA ARG A 38 -13.48 4.87 1.14
C ARG A 38 -13.33 3.47 1.71
N TRP A 39 -14.21 2.57 1.31
CA TRP A 39 -14.24 1.19 1.81
C TRP A 39 -13.84 0.23 0.70
N HIS A 40 -12.88 -0.65 0.98
CA HIS A 40 -12.55 -1.80 0.13
C HIS A 40 -13.03 -3.07 0.85
N ILE A 41 -14.16 -3.61 0.39
CA ILE A 41 -14.76 -4.83 0.92
C ILE A 41 -14.31 -5.99 0.04
N ALA A 42 -13.65 -6.98 0.64
CA ALA A 42 -13.27 -8.19 -0.09
C ALA A 42 -14.51 -9.00 -0.51
N GLU A 43 -14.40 -9.73 -1.61
CA GLU A 43 -15.51 -10.52 -2.16
C GLU A 43 -15.94 -11.65 -1.22
N ALA A 44 -17.20 -12.09 -1.32
CA ALA A 44 -17.74 -13.18 -0.52
C ALA A 44 -17.81 -14.47 -1.35
N ASP A 45 -17.37 -15.58 -0.75
CA ASP A 45 -17.45 -16.94 -1.30
C ASP A 45 -18.03 -17.88 -0.21
N PRO A 46 -19.35 -17.80 0.06
CA PRO A 46 -19.95 -18.49 1.20
C PRO A 46 -19.85 -20.01 1.11
N GLU A 47 -19.89 -20.58 -0.10
CA GLU A 47 -19.80 -22.03 -0.31
C GLU A 47 -18.42 -22.55 0.08
N ARG A 48 -17.35 -21.87 -0.38
CA ARG A 48 -15.97 -22.22 0.00
C ARG A 48 -15.69 -21.92 1.47
N ALA A 49 -16.26 -20.85 2.03
CA ALA A 49 -16.13 -20.51 3.44
C ALA A 49 -16.74 -21.60 4.34
N ILE A 50 -17.90 -22.17 3.99
CA ILE A 50 -18.49 -23.31 4.70
C ILE A 50 -17.58 -24.54 4.63
N ALA A 51 -17.11 -24.91 3.43
CA ALA A 51 -16.22 -26.07 3.26
C ALA A 51 -14.89 -25.93 4.03
N LEU A 52 -14.31 -24.73 4.07
CA LEU A 52 -13.08 -24.47 4.81
C LEU A 52 -13.32 -24.38 6.33
N ALA A 53 -14.48 -23.89 6.77
CA ALA A 53 -14.91 -23.91 8.17
C ALA A 53 -14.99 -25.34 8.72
N GLU A 54 -15.62 -26.26 7.98
CA GLU A 54 -15.69 -27.69 8.34
C GLU A 54 -14.30 -28.33 8.46
N ALA A 55 -13.38 -28.00 7.54
CA ALA A 55 -12.03 -28.56 7.54
C ALA A 55 -11.12 -28.01 8.65
N THR A 56 -11.33 -26.75 9.08
CA THR A 56 -10.45 -26.06 10.03
C THR A 56 -11.00 -25.97 11.45
N GLY A 57 -12.30 -26.24 11.65
CA GLY A 57 -13.01 -26.04 12.92
C GLY A 57 -13.12 -24.55 13.30
N LEU A 58 -13.25 -23.67 12.32
CA LEU A 58 -13.52 -22.24 12.49
C LEU A 58 -14.98 -21.93 12.09
N SER A 59 -15.49 -20.76 12.48
CA SER A 59 -16.75 -20.25 11.94
C SER A 59 -16.63 -19.92 10.43
N PRO A 60 -17.73 -19.97 9.67
CA PRO A 60 -17.75 -19.54 8.27
C PRO A 60 -17.24 -18.09 8.07
N LEU A 61 -17.50 -17.19 9.02
CA LEU A 61 -16.97 -15.83 8.99
C LEU A 61 -15.43 -15.80 9.01
N LEU A 62 -14.79 -16.58 9.88
CA LEU A 62 -13.32 -16.64 9.95
C LEU A 62 -12.71 -17.46 8.80
N ALA A 63 -13.43 -18.44 8.28
CA ALA A 63 -13.04 -19.12 7.05
C ALA A 63 -13.07 -18.17 5.83
N GLN A 64 -14.07 -17.28 5.72
CA GLN A 64 -14.09 -16.23 4.70
C GLN A 64 -12.92 -15.25 4.86
N VAL A 65 -12.59 -14.85 6.09
CA VAL A 65 -11.40 -14.03 6.39
C VAL A 65 -10.12 -14.72 5.90
N LEU A 66 -9.98 -16.04 6.10
CA LEU A 66 -8.83 -16.79 5.61
C LEU A 66 -8.77 -16.85 4.07
N ILE A 67 -9.89 -17.12 3.40
CA ILE A 67 -10.00 -17.11 1.93
C ILE A 67 -9.58 -15.76 1.37
N ASN A 68 -10.10 -14.67 1.93
CA ASN A 68 -9.85 -13.30 1.47
C ASN A 68 -8.43 -12.79 1.78
N ARG A 69 -7.68 -13.55 2.60
CA ARG A 69 -6.24 -13.36 2.87
C ARG A 69 -5.35 -14.35 2.11
N GLY A 70 -5.90 -15.13 1.18
CA GLY A 70 -5.17 -16.09 0.35
C GLY A 70 -5.05 -17.50 0.93
N PHE A 71 -5.45 -17.75 2.17
CA PHE A 71 -5.42 -19.07 2.82
C PHE A 71 -6.66 -19.90 2.46
N ALA A 72 -6.87 -20.08 1.15
CA ALA A 72 -8.15 -20.51 0.59
C ALA A 72 -8.25 -22.04 0.37
N THR A 73 -7.26 -22.82 0.81
CA THR A 73 -7.32 -24.29 0.89
C THR A 73 -7.18 -24.77 2.35
N PRO A 74 -7.68 -25.97 2.70
CA PRO A 74 -7.47 -26.55 4.03
C PRO A 74 -6.00 -26.68 4.44
N GLN A 75 -5.10 -26.94 3.47
CA GLN A 75 -3.67 -27.07 3.69
C GLN A 75 -3.04 -25.73 4.07
N ASP A 76 -3.33 -24.68 3.31
CA ASP A 76 -2.80 -23.33 3.56
C ASP A 76 -3.35 -22.77 4.89
N ALA A 77 -4.64 -22.97 5.13
CA ALA A 77 -5.27 -22.59 6.39
C ALA A 77 -4.67 -23.34 7.59
N GLN A 78 -4.42 -24.65 7.47
CA GLN A 78 -3.81 -25.42 8.56
C GLN A 78 -2.35 -24.98 8.81
N ALA A 79 -1.57 -24.73 7.76
CA ALA A 79 -0.21 -24.21 7.89
C ALA A 79 -0.17 -22.81 8.53
N PHE A 80 -1.16 -21.96 8.24
CA PHE A 80 -1.30 -20.63 8.83
C PHE A 80 -1.77 -20.69 10.31
N LEU A 81 -2.74 -21.54 10.64
CA LEU A 81 -3.29 -21.65 12.00
C LEU A 81 -2.32 -22.36 12.94
N ASP A 82 -1.63 -23.40 12.45
CA ASP A 82 -0.56 -24.13 13.14
C ASP A 82 0.75 -24.13 12.34
N PRO A 83 1.56 -23.05 12.42
CA PRO A 83 2.87 -22.97 11.78
C PRO A 83 3.92 -23.96 12.30
N GLU A 84 3.61 -24.75 13.34
CA GLU A 84 4.48 -25.83 13.81
C GLU A 84 4.23 -27.16 13.07
N SER A 85 3.07 -27.33 12.42
CA SER A 85 2.70 -28.52 11.64
C SER A 85 3.51 -28.71 10.35
N ILE A 86 4.03 -27.62 9.79
CA ILE A 86 4.88 -27.64 8.60
C ILE A 86 6.36 -27.87 8.97
N SER A 87 7.11 -28.55 8.11
CA SER A 87 8.59 -28.52 8.17
C SER A 87 9.09 -27.27 7.49
N LEU A 88 10.04 -26.56 8.11
CA LEU A 88 10.75 -25.46 7.46
C LEU A 88 12.00 -25.99 6.74
N PRO A 89 12.43 -25.37 5.63
CA PRO A 89 13.75 -25.62 5.06
C PRO A 89 14.86 -25.17 6.02
N SER A 90 16.07 -25.69 5.85
CA SER A 90 17.22 -25.26 6.65
C SER A 90 17.66 -23.86 6.24
N PRO A 91 17.98 -22.95 7.18
CA PRO A 91 18.59 -21.66 6.82
C PRO A 91 19.91 -21.81 6.05
N LEU A 92 20.63 -22.92 6.24
CA LEU A 92 21.87 -23.24 5.49
C LEU A 92 21.61 -23.58 4.01
N ASP A 93 20.42 -24.05 3.68
CA ASP A 93 20.05 -24.38 2.29
C ASP A 93 19.52 -23.12 1.55
N GLU A 94 19.00 -22.15 2.31
CA GLU A 94 18.33 -20.95 1.80
C GLU A 94 19.25 -19.72 1.69
N PHE A 95 20.18 -19.51 2.65
CA PHE A 95 21.10 -18.37 2.68
C PHE A 95 22.50 -18.79 2.20
N PRO A 96 22.93 -18.48 0.96
CA PRO A 96 24.17 -19.03 0.38
C PRO A 96 25.44 -18.71 1.18
N ASP A 97 25.51 -17.50 1.73
CA ASP A 97 26.67 -17.00 2.48
C ASP A 97 26.65 -17.38 3.97
N LEU A 98 25.61 -18.06 4.47
CA LEU A 98 25.48 -18.38 5.90
C LEU A 98 26.59 -19.33 6.36
N ASP A 99 26.98 -20.30 5.53
CA ASP A 99 28.07 -21.22 5.84
C ASP A 99 29.41 -20.47 6.02
N ALA A 100 29.73 -19.58 5.09
CA ALA A 100 30.93 -18.74 5.11
C ALA A 100 30.95 -17.73 6.28
N ALA A 101 29.80 -17.12 6.60
CA ALA A 101 29.65 -16.25 7.77
C ALA A 101 29.94 -17.01 9.08
N LEU A 102 29.42 -18.24 9.21
CA LEU A 102 29.63 -19.08 10.37
C LEU A 102 31.09 -19.55 10.49
N GLU A 103 31.74 -19.96 9.40
CA GLU A 103 33.16 -20.31 9.40
C GLU A 103 34.06 -19.13 9.79
N THR A 104 33.74 -17.93 9.28
CA THR A 104 34.46 -16.68 9.59
C THR A 104 34.35 -16.35 11.08
N LEU A 105 33.13 -16.43 11.66
CA LEU A 105 32.90 -16.20 13.09
C LEU A 105 33.58 -17.25 13.97
N GLN A 106 33.48 -18.54 13.62
CA GLN A 106 34.19 -19.61 14.34
C GLN A 106 35.70 -19.40 14.34
N THR A 107 36.26 -18.96 13.20
CA THR A 107 37.69 -18.68 13.05
C THR A 107 38.12 -17.50 13.91
N ALA A 108 37.36 -16.40 13.90
CA ALA A 108 37.63 -15.23 14.72
C ALA A 108 37.59 -15.56 16.23
N ILE A 109 36.54 -16.24 16.69
CA ILE A 109 36.39 -16.69 18.07
C ILE A 109 37.55 -17.62 18.47
N GLY A 110 37.88 -18.61 17.63
CA GLY A 110 38.95 -19.57 17.90
C GLY A 110 40.36 -18.96 17.95
N LYS A 111 40.59 -17.82 17.31
CA LYS A 111 41.84 -17.05 17.37
C LYS A 111 41.90 -16.04 18.52
N GLY A 112 40.75 -15.68 19.10
CA GLY A 112 40.64 -14.51 19.98
C GLY A 112 40.75 -13.18 19.22
N ASP A 113 40.35 -13.16 17.94
CA ASP A 113 40.26 -11.93 17.15
C ASP A 113 39.12 -11.04 17.69
N ARG A 114 39.36 -9.72 17.81
CA ARG A 114 38.33 -8.77 18.27
C ARG A 114 37.27 -8.57 17.20
N ILE A 115 36.00 -8.70 17.59
CA ILE A 115 34.82 -8.55 16.74
C ILE A 115 34.09 -7.24 17.12
N ALA A 116 33.55 -6.50 16.15
CA ALA A 116 32.68 -5.37 16.42
C ALA A 116 31.35 -5.48 15.68
N ILE A 117 30.25 -5.31 16.42
CA ILE A 117 28.89 -5.24 15.85
C ILE A 117 28.59 -3.79 15.46
N CYS A 118 28.18 -3.53 14.22
CA CYS A 118 27.69 -2.21 13.80
C CYS A 118 26.17 -2.26 13.60
N GLY A 119 25.40 -1.78 14.57
CA GLY A 119 23.93 -1.79 14.53
C GLY A 119 23.32 -0.46 14.14
N ASP A 120 21.99 -0.44 13.98
CA ASP A 120 21.21 0.80 13.84
C ASP A 120 20.52 1.25 15.14
N TYR A 121 20.02 2.49 15.13
CA TYR A 121 19.49 3.19 16.30
C TYR A 121 18.02 2.88 16.63
N ASP A 122 17.29 2.10 15.83
CA ASP A 122 15.88 1.79 16.11
C ASP A 122 15.69 0.41 16.79
N ALA A 123 14.44 -0.02 16.97
CA ALA A 123 14.17 -1.24 17.72
C ALA A 123 14.72 -2.51 17.07
N ASP A 124 14.81 -2.60 15.74
CA ASP A 124 15.36 -3.79 15.08
C ASP A 124 16.89 -3.80 15.22
N GLY A 125 17.58 -2.75 14.80
CA GLY A 125 19.02 -2.60 14.98
C GLY A 125 19.51 -2.73 16.43
N MET A 126 18.80 -2.14 17.41
CA MET A 126 19.17 -2.27 18.82
C MET A 126 18.93 -3.69 19.36
N THR A 127 17.80 -4.34 19.04
CA THR A 127 17.55 -5.72 19.52
C THR A 127 18.46 -6.73 18.83
N SER A 128 18.77 -6.54 17.54
CA SER A 128 19.77 -7.31 16.79
C SER A 128 21.16 -7.20 17.40
N THR A 129 21.56 -5.98 17.77
CA THR A 129 22.85 -5.72 18.44
C THR A 129 22.92 -6.48 19.76
N VAL A 130 21.89 -6.40 20.60
CA VAL A 130 21.82 -7.14 21.87
C VAL A 130 21.83 -8.65 21.65
N LEU A 131 21.09 -9.14 20.66
CA LEU A 131 20.98 -10.56 20.33
C LEU A 131 22.36 -11.13 19.99
N LEU A 132 23.08 -10.52 19.05
CA LEU A 132 24.42 -10.96 18.68
C LEU A 132 25.44 -10.75 19.81
N LEU A 133 25.33 -9.65 20.56
CA LEU A 133 26.23 -9.37 21.67
C LEU A 133 26.10 -10.41 22.80
N ARG A 134 24.86 -10.81 23.16
CA ARG A 134 24.62 -11.89 24.15
C ARG A 134 25.07 -13.25 23.61
N SER A 135 24.78 -13.60 22.35
CA SER A 135 25.19 -14.89 21.79
C SER A 135 26.71 -15.01 21.65
N LEU A 136 27.39 -14.02 21.06
CA LEU A 136 28.82 -14.08 20.80
C LEU A 136 29.63 -14.11 22.10
N ARG A 137 29.24 -13.33 23.12
CA ARG A 137 29.87 -13.39 24.47
C ARG A 137 29.69 -14.74 25.13
N ALA A 138 28.50 -15.35 25.06
CA ALA A 138 28.26 -16.68 25.61
C ALA A 138 29.04 -17.80 24.89
N LEU A 139 29.41 -17.58 23.63
CA LEU A 139 30.28 -18.44 22.82
C LEU A 139 31.79 -18.14 22.97
N GLY A 140 32.16 -17.13 23.76
CA GLY A 140 33.56 -16.82 24.10
C GLY A 140 34.25 -15.79 23.21
N ALA A 141 33.52 -15.01 22.41
CA ALA A 141 34.09 -13.92 21.61
C ALA A 141 34.53 -12.72 22.47
N ASP A 142 35.66 -12.08 22.11
CA ASP A 142 35.89 -10.67 22.45
C ASP A 142 35.11 -9.81 21.45
N VAL A 143 34.00 -9.23 21.92
CA VAL A 143 33.05 -8.51 21.07
C VAL A 143 32.56 -7.21 21.71
N ASP A 144 32.68 -6.16 20.91
CA ASP A 144 32.18 -4.82 21.19
C ASP A 144 31.14 -4.38 20.15
N TYR A 145 30.62 -3.16 20.26
CA TYR A 145 29.63 -2.64 19.32
C TYR A 145 29.68 -1.12 19.12
N ALA A 146 29.22 -0.66 17.97
CA ALA A 146 28.91 0.75 17.70
C ALA A 146 27.51 0.87 17.09
N ILE A 147 26.84 1.97 17.40
CA ILE A 147 25.56 2.38 16.79
C ILE A 147 25.71 3.87 16.43
N PRO A 148 25.44 4.27 15.17
CA PRO A 148 25.62 5.65 14.73
C PRO A 148 24.58 6.58 15.37
N SER A 149 24.97 7.85 15.53
CA SER A 149 24.05 8.89 15.98
C SER A 149 23.11 9.31 14.84
N ARG A 150 21.81 9.01 14.99
CA ARG A 150 20.74 9.48 14.08
C ARG A 150 20.76 10.99 13.83
N LEU A 151 21.16 11.75 14.85
CA LEU A 151 21.15 13.21 14.85
C LEU A 151 22.31 13.78 14.01
N THR A 152 23.51 13.21 14.14
CA THR A 152 24.76 13.83 13.67
C THR A 152 25.51 13.04 12.61
N GLU A 153 25.29 11.72 12.50
CA GLU A 153 26.05 10.83 11.62
C GLU A 153 25.20 10.20 10.51
N GLY A 154 23.90 10.04 10.75
CA GLY A 154 22.97 9.40 9.83
C GLY A 154 22.71 7.95 10.21
N TYR A 155 22.47 7.12 9.19
CA TYR A 155 22.02 5.73 9.31
C TYR A 155 23.15 4.76 8.92
N GLY A 156 23.27 3.66 9.67
CA GLY A 156 24.18 2.54 9.38
C GLY A 156 25.68 2.82 9.46
N ILE A 157 26.46 1.79 9.09
CA ILE A 157 27.93 1.81 9.07
C ILE A 157 28.47 2.93 8.16
N ASN A 158 29.48 3.65 8.66
CA ASN A 158 30.10 4.75 7.95
C ASN A 158 31.64 4.69 8.05
N ARG A 159 32.32 5.50 7.24
CA ARG A 159 33.78 5.51 7.13
C ARG A 159 34.50 5.81 8.46
N ARG A 160 33.92 6.65 9.33
CA ARG A 160 34.47 6.98 10.64
C ARG A 160 34.51 5.72 11.53
N ILE A 161 33.38 5.03 11.66
CA ILE A 161 33.25 3.79 12.44
C ILE A 161 34.25 2.73 11.95
N VAL A 162 34.40 2.56 10.64
CA VAL A 162 35.36 1.62 10.03
C VAL A 162 36.81 1.98 10.37
N GLU A 163 37.18 3.26 10.29
CA GLU A 163 38.54 3.73 10.59
C GLU A 163 38.85 3.71 12.09
N GLU A 164 37.85 3.87 12.97
CA GLU A 164 37.96 3.72 14.43
C GLU A 164 38.13 2.25 14.83
N PHE A 165 37.26 1.34 14.37
CA PHE A 165 37.39 -0.09 14.61
C PHE A 165 38.77 -0.64 14.20
N HIS A 166 39.32 -0.17 13.08
CA HIS A 166 40.69 -0.54 12.68
C HIS A 166 41.75 -0.08 13.70
N GLN A 167 41.62 1.13 14.24
CA GLN A 167 42.54 1.68 15.26
C GLN A 167 42.41 0.93 16.60
N GLU A 168 41.23 0.44 16.94
CA GLU A 168 40.94 -0.36 18.14
C GLU A 168 41.36 -1.84 18.03
N GLY A 169 41.94 -2.22 16.88
CA GLY A 169 42.44 -3.57 16.62
C GLY A 169 41.35 -4.60 16.31
N ILE A 170 40.15 -4.16 15.92
CA ILE A 170 39.09 -5.02 15.40
C ILE A 170 39.61 -5.75 14.14
N ARG A 171 39.19 -7.01 13.97
CA ARG A 171 39.51 -7.85 12.80
C ARG A 171 38.30 -8.23 11.98
N LEU A 172 37.13 -8.31 12.62
CA LEU A 172 35.87 -8.66 12.00
C LEU A 172 34.79 -7.63 12.37
N ILE A 173 34.20 -6.99 11.36
CA ILE A 173 32.98 -6.20 11.50
C ILE A 173 31.78 -7.08 11.17
N LEU A 174 30.73 -6.97 11.97
CA LEU A 174 29.45 -7.64 11.76
C LEU A 174 28.35 -6.57 11.77
N THR A 175 27.80 -6.21 10.61
CA THR A 175 26.68 -5.25 10.59
C THR A 175 25.38 -5.95 10.95
N VAL A 176 24.47 -5.25 11.63
CA VAL A 176 23.11 -5.71 11.91
C VAL A 176 22.11 -4.63 11.54
N ASP A 177 21.08 -5.00 10.77
CA ASP A 177 20.03 -4.07 10.32
C ASP A 177 20.57 -2.85 9.54
N ASN A 178 21.75 -3.02 8.92
CA ASN A 178 22.35 -2.07 7.99
C ASN A 178 23.51 -2.72 7.24
N GLY A 179 24.03 -2.00 6.23
CA GLY A 179 25.25 -2.34 5.54
C GLY A 179 25.06 -2.71 4.07
N ILE A 180 23.88 -3.18 3.64
CA ILE A 180 23.65 -3.63 2.25
C ILE A 180 23.87 -2.52 1.23
N ALA A 181 23.57 -1.26 1.59
CA ALA A 181 23.78 -0.07 0.77
C ALA A 181 25.12 0.64 1.02
N ALA A 182 25.94 0.18 1.98
CA ALA A 182 27.12 0.89 2.46
C ALA A 182 28.39 0.57 1.65
N TYR A 183 28.36 0.76 0.32
CA TYR A 183 29.47 0.38 -0.56
C TYR A 183 30.83 0.97 -0.14
N ASP A 184 30.95 2.30 -0.03
CA ASP A 184 32.23 2.97 0.27
C ASP A 184 32.79 2.63 1.67
N PRO A 185 31.99 2.60 2.78
CA PRO A 185 32.47 2.11 4.08
C PRO A 185 33.01 0.68 4.03
N ILE A 186 32.35 -0.24 3.30
CA ILE A 186 32.77 -1.64 3.24
C ILE A 186 34.02 -1.80 2.39
N VAL A 187 34.13 -1.11 1.24
CA VAL A 187 35.39 -1.01 0.47
C VAL A 187 36.52 -0.55 1.39
N ARG A 188 36.30 0.51 2.19
CA ARG A 188 37.29 1.03 3.12
C ARG A 188 37.69 0.01 4.19
N ALA A 189 36.76 -0.81 4.68
CA ALA A 189 37.07 -1.89 5.61
C ALA A 189 37.98 -2.95 4.96
N LYS A 190 37.74 -3.31 3.69
CA LYS A 190 38.61 -4.24 2.95
C LYS A 190 40.01 -3.65 2.68
N GLU A 191 40.12 -2.36 2.33
CA GLU A 191 41.42 -1.67 2.21
C GLU A 191 42.26 -1.73 3.49
N LEU A 192 41.59 -1.66 4.65
CA LEU A 192 42.21 -1.73 5.98
C LEU A 192 42.46 -3.18 6.46
N GLY A 193 42.19 -4.19 5.61
CA GLY A 193 42.40 -5.60 5.93
C GLY A 193 41.43 -6.16 6.95
N LEU A 194 40.24 -5.57 7.09
CA LEU A 194 39.16 -6.09 7.94
C LEU A 194 38.34 -7.15 7.19
N SER A 195 37.88 -8.17 7.92
CA SER A 195 36.77 -9.01 7.50
C SER A 195 35.45 -8.29 7.80
N VAL A 196 34.44 -8.48 6.96
CA VAL A 196 33.11 -7.92 7.14
C VAL A 196 32.04 -8.95 6.77
N ILE A 197 31.11 -9.18 7.69
CA ILE A 197 29.86 -9.92 7.47
C ILE A 197 28.73 -8.90 7.54
N ILE A 198 27.81 -8.93 6.58
CA ILE A 198 26.62 -8.08 6.57
C ILE A 198 25.40 -8.91 6.97
N THR A 199 24.63 -8.43 7.94
CA THR A 199 23.28 -8.94 8.21
C THR A 199 22.28 -7.79 8.13
N ASP A 200 21.36 -7.87 7.17
CA ASP A 200 20.49 -6.75 6.77
C ASP A 200 19.20 -7.28 6.13
N HIS A 201 18.15 -6.46 6.04
CA HIS A 201 16.89 -6.78 5.37
C HIS A 201 16.40 -5.65 4.42
N HIS A 202 17.16 -4.55 4.31
CA HIS A 202 16.86 -3.44 3.41
C HIS A 202 16.94 -3.83 1.93
N ASP A 203 16.34 -3.01 1.07
CA ASP A 203 16.29 -3.24 -0.38
C ASP A 203 17.70 -3.34 -1.00
N ILE A 204 17.83 -4.25 -1.98
CA ILE A 204 19.10 -4.57 -2.62
C ILE A 204 19.49 -3.45 -3.61
N PRO A 205 20.67 -2.82 -3.49
CA PRO A 205 21.15 -1.82 -4.44
C PRO A 205 21.72 -2.44 -5.72
N ASP A 206 21.82 -1.65 -6.79
CA ASP A 206 22.44 -2.01 -8.09
C ASP A 206 23.87 -2.59 -7.97
N GLN A 207 24.58 -2.22 -6.89
CA GLN A 207 25.95 -2.62 -6.61
C GLN A 207 26.09 -3.05 -5.14
N LEU A 208 26.30 -4.35 -4.94
CA LEU A 208 26.55 -4.91 -3.60
C LEU A 208 27.94 -4.52 -3.06
N PRO A 209 28.06 -4.27 -1.74
CA PRO A 209 29.33 -4.02 -1.06
C PRO A 209 30.23 -5.28 -1.06
N PRO A 210 31.57 -5.12 -1.10
CA PRO A 210 32.50 -6.25 -1.15
C PRO A 210 32.76 -6.86 0.25
N ALA A 211 31.70 -7.34 0.91
CA ALA A 211 31.79 -8.08 2.16
C ALA A 211 32.26 -9.53 1.94
N ASP A 212 32.71 -10.21 3.00
CA ASP A 212 33.11 -11.62 2.95
C ASP A 212 31.90 -12.57 3.03
N ALA A 213 30.76 -12.09 3.52
CA ALA A 213 29.46 -12.76 3.52
C ALA A 213 28.32 -11.73 3.63
N ILE A 214 27.21 -11.93 2.90
CA ILE A 214 26.01 -11.09 2.95
C ILE A 214 24.78 -11.96 3.24
N LEU A 215 24.18 -11.75 4.41
CA LEU A 215 22.91 -12.35 4.78
C LEU A 215 21.81 -11.30 4.66
N ASN A 216 21.01 -11.41 3.58
CA ASN A 216 19.82 -10.57 3.38
C ASN A 216 18.70 -11.42 2.74
N PRO A 217 17.48 -11.44 3.32
CA PRO A 217 16.37 -12.26 2.84
C PRO A 217 15.80 -11.80 1.48
N LYS A 218 16.23 -10.67 0.93
CA LYS A 218 15.91 -10.26 -0.45
C LYS A 218 16.91 -10.80 -1.49
N LEU A 219 17.91 -11.56 -1.07
CA LEU A 219 18.84 -12.31 -1.95
C LEU A 219 18.47 -13.80 -2.10
N ILE A 220 17.47 -14.29 -1.37
CA ILE A 220 16.97 -15.68 -1.44
C ILE A 220 15.69 -15.74 -2.30
N ASN A 221 15.10 -16.93 -2.47
CA ASN A 221 13.86 -17.08 -3.23
C ASN A 221 12.71 -16.24 -2.60
N PRO A 222 11.97 -15.40 -3.35
CA PRO A 222 10.80 -14.68 -2.87
C PRO A 222 9.70 -15.54 -2.24
N GLU A 223 9.60 -16.82 -2.63
CA GLU A 223 8.66 -17.80 -2.04
C GLU A 223 9.18 -18.44 -0.74
N SER A 224 10.42 -18.17 -0.34
CA SER A 224 11.00 -18.72 0.88
C SER A 224 10.24 -18.23 2.12
N PRO A 225 9.96 -19.09 3.11
CA PRO A 225 9.35 -18.65 4.36
C PRO A 225 10.23 -17.69 5.16
N PHE A 226 11.51 -17.53 4.80
CA PHE A 226 12.46 -16.57 5.38
C PHE A 226 12.45 -15.19 4.71
N PHE A 227 11.78 -14.99 3.57
CA PHE A 227 11.85 -13.73 2.79
C PHE A 227 11.42 -12.48 3.58
N GLY A 228 10.47 -12.64 4.52
CA GLY A 228 9.92 -11.54 5.33
C GLY A 228 10.65 -11.26 6.65
N VAL A 229 11.81 -11.87 6.96
CA VAL A 229 12.49 -11.62 8.24
C VAL A 229 13.06 -10.20 8.35
N ALA A 230 12.96 -9.61 9.55
CA ALA A 230 13.66 -8.37 9.89
C ALA A 230 15.17 -8.61 10.11
N GLY A 231 15.96 -7.56 10.28
CA GLY A 231 17.38 -7.65 10.66
C GLY A 231 17.59 -8.49 11.94
N VAL A 232 16.71 -8.38 12.95
CA VAL A 232 16.76 -9.23 14.15
C VAL A 232 16.50 -10.71 13.83
N GLY A 233 15.76 -10.99 12.76
CA GLY A 233 15.54 -12.34 12.24
C GLY A 233 16.78 -12.91 11.57
N VAL A 234 17.49 -12.12 10.77
CA VAL A 234 18.78 -12.52 10.19
C VAL A 234 19.81 -12.74 11.31
N ALA A 235 19.86 -11.85 12.29
CA ALA A 235 20.70 -12.00 13.49
C ALA A 235 20.34 -13.27 14.29
N TYR A 236 19.05 -13.56 14.47
CA TYR A 236 18.58 -14.78 15.14
C TYR A 236 19.01 -16.05 14.41
N ILE A 237 18.87 -16.10 13.08
CA ILE A 237 19.34 -17.22 12.24
C ILE A 237 20.84 -17.44 12.44
N LEU A 238 21.65 -16.38 12.29
CA LEU A 238 23.10 -16.45 12.44
C LEU A 238 23.50 -16.95 13.83
N ALA A 239 22.91 -16.39 14.90
CA ALA A 239 23.21 -16.78 16.27
C ALA A 239 22.79 -18.22 16.61
N VAL A 240 21.62 -18.68 16.12
CA VAL A 240 21.13 -20.04 16.32
C VAL A 240 22.01 -21.07 15.62
N CYS A 241 22.38 -20.83 14.35
CA CYS A 241 23.26 -21.72 13.59
C CYS A 241 24.69 -21.73 14.16
N LEU A 242 25.19 -20.59 14.67
CA LEU A 242 26.49 -20.54 15.35
C LEU A 242 26.43 -21.31 16.68
N ALA A 243 25.38 -21.11 17.48
CA ALA A 243 25.18 -21.84 18.74
C ALA A 243 25.04 -23.37 18.52
N GLN A 244 24.49 -23.81 17.39
CA GLN A 244 24.51 -25.22 16.98
C GLN A 244 25.93 -25.74 16.78
N ARG A 245 26.78 -25.03 16.01
CA ARG A 245 28.18 -25.45 15.77
C ARG A 245 29.01 -25.56 17.06
N PHE A 246 28.73 -24.71 18.04
CA PHE A 246 29.37 -24.75 19.37
C PHE A 246 28.69 -25.71 20.37
N ASN A 247 27.62 -26.41 20.00
CA ASN A 247 26.82 -27.27 20.87
C ASN A 247 26.17 -26.55 22.09
N ARG A 248 25.85 -25.25 21.94
CA ARG A 248 25.26 -24.39 22.99
C ARG A 248 23.81 -23.97 22.70
N LEU A 249 23.18 -24.54 21.67
CA LEU A 249 21.83 -24.17 21.22
C LEU A 249 20.78 -24.10 22.35
N GLN A 250 20.71 -25.11 23.22
CA GLN A 250 19.67 -25.21 24.26
C GLN A 250 19.73 -24.05 25.28
N GLU A 251 20.91 -23.53 25.56
CA GLU A 251 21.14 -22.42 26.49
C GLU A 251 20.69 -21.08 25.89
N LEU A 252 20.93 -20.88 24.60
CA LEU A 252 20.77 -19.59 23.92
C LEU A 252 19.42 -19.44 23.21
N THR A 253 18.72 -20.53 22.84
CA THR A 253 17.51 -20.45 22.00
C THR A 253 16.44 -19.52 22.57
N SER A 254 16.08 -19.66 23.85
CA SER A 254 15.00 -18.87 24.47
C SER A 254 15.29 -17.37 24.56
N PRO A 255 16.40 -16.89 25.18
CA PRO A 255 16.68 -15.46 25.27
C PRO A 255 16.87 -14.79 23.90
N LEU A 256 17.45 -15.49 22.92
CA LEU A 256 17.55 -14.95 21.56
C LEU A 256 16.18 -14.85 20.88
N LEU A 257 15.27 -15.79 21.14
CA LEU A 257 13.90 -15.78 20.60
C LEU A 257 13.01 -14.69 21.22
N GLU A 258 13.26 -14.34 22.49
CA GLU A 258 12.62 -13.21 23.18
C GLU A 258 13.01 -11.87 22.54
N LEU A 259 14.32 -11.68 22.28
CA LEU A 259 14.84 -10.50 21.59
C LEU A 259 14.35 -10.41 20.14
N PHE A 260 14.38 -11.53 19.41
CA PHE A 260 13.79 -11.66 18.07
C PHE A 260 12.32 -11.21 18.04
N THR A 261 11.52 -11.68 18.99
CA THR A 261 10.08 -11.36 19.05
C THR A 261 9.84 -9.89 19.36
N LEU A 262 10.66 -9.31 20.23
CA LEU A 262 10.61 -7.89 20.59
C LEU A 262 10.96 -6.99 19.40
N GLY A 263 12.05 -7.29 18.67
CA GLY A 263 12.48 -6.54 17.49
C GLY A 263 11.49 -6.65 16.33
N THR A 264 11.17 -7.88 15.90
CA THR A 264 10.30 -8.17 14.74
C THR A 264 8.95 -7.45 14.82
N ILE A 265 8.33 -7.39 16.01
CA ILE A 265 7.04 -6.70 16.20
C ILE A 265 7.23 -5.17 16.35
N ALA A 266 8.35 -4.71 16.89
CA ALA A 266 8.64 -3.27 17.02
C ALA A 266 9.08 -2.62 15.70
N ASP A 267 9.63 -3.40 14.76
CA ASP A 267 9.92 -3.04 13.37
C ASP A 267 8.66 -2.98 12.49
N LEU A 268 7.58 -3.65 12.93
CA LEU A 268 6.38 -3.89 12.12
C LEU A 268 6.64 -4.83 10.92
N ALA A 269 7.54 -5.80 11.09
CA ALA A 269 7.81 -6.81 10.07
C ALA A 269 6.59 -7.74 9.84
N PRO A 270 6.45 -8.35 8.63
CA PRO A 270 5.40 -9.30 8.32
C PRO A 270 5.28 -10.45 9.34
N LEU A 271 4.07 -10.71 9.85
CA LEU A 271 3.78 -11.83 10.76
C LEU A 271 3.28 -13.07 10.01
N THR A 272 3.95 -13.34 8.88
CA THR A 272 3.80 -14.48 7.96
C THR A 272 5.04 -15.38 8.05
N GLY A 273 5.12 -16.46 7.26
CA GLY A 273 6.33 -17.30 7.14
C GLY A 273 6.94 -17.78 8.47
N VAL A 274 8.28 -17.73 8.58
CA VAL A 274 9.00 -18.09 9.82
C VAL A 274 8.75 -17.11 10.96
N ASN A 275 8.55 -15.81 10.67
CA ASN A 275 8.25 -14.81 11.68
C ASN A 275 7.02 -15.23 12.49
N ARG A 276 5.95 -15.64 11.81
CA ARG A 276 4.72 -16.13 12.46
C ARG A 276 4.99 -17.27 13.45
N ARG A 277 5.77 -18.27 13.03
CA ARG A 277 6.11 -19.45 13.85
C ARG A 277 6.95 -19.06 15.08
N TRP A 278 7.96 -18.23 14.89
CA TRP A 278 8.89 -17.83 15.95
C TRP A 278 8.26 -16.82 16.92
N VAL A 279 7.54 -15.81 16.42
CA VAL A 279 6.77 -14.87 17.25
C VAL A 279 5.74 -15.61 18.11
N LYS A 280 4.98 -16.56 17.55
CA LYS A 280 4.01 -17.39 18.29
C LYS A 280 4.65 -18.25 19.40
N ARG A 281 5.97 -18.48 19.35
CA ARG A 281 6.75 -19.10 20.43
C ARG A 281 7.25 -18.05 21.43
N GLY A 282 7.91 -16.98 20.99
CA GLY A 282 8.49 -15.97 21.89
C GLY A 282 7.46 -15.17 22.69
N LEU A 283 6.26 -14.92 22.15
CA LEU A 283 5.15 -14.30 22.88
C LEU A 283 4.69 -15.10 24.12
N ARG A 284 4.96 -16.42 24.15
CA ARG A 284 4.74 -17.30 25.31
C ARG A 284 5.88 -17.25 26.33
N LEU A 285 7.06 -16.79 25.93
CA LEU A 285 8.24 -16.67 26.80
C LEU A 285 8.25 -15.35 27.56
N LEU A 286 7.96 -14.23 26.86
CA LEU A 286 8.08 -12.87 27.39
C LEU A 286 7.46 -12.62 28.78
N PRO A 287 6.25 -13.12 29.14
CA PRO A 287 5.71 -12.96 30.50
C PRO A 287 6.63 -13.47 31.62
N GLN A 288 7.43 -14.49 31.34
CA GLN A 288 8.34 -15.14 32.28
C GLN A 288 9.81 -15.01 31.81
N SER A 289 10.09 -13.98 31.02
CA SER A 289 11.42 -13.68 30.50
C SER A 289 12.47 -13.59 31.60
N LYS A 290 13.62 -14.22 31.33
CA LYS A 290 14.83 -14.14 32.17
C LYS A 290 15.69 -12.92 31.83
N LEU A 291 15.40 -12.24 30.72
CA LEU A 291 16.02 -10.97 30.38
C LEU A 291 15.36 -9.88 31.23
N ILE A 292 16.00 -9.52 32.34
CA ILE A 292 15.45 -8.57 33.33
C ILE A 292 15.11 -7.19 32.74
N GLY A 293 15.79 -6.76 31.68
CA GLY A 293 15.46 -5.55 30.93
C GLY A 293 14.08 -5.59 30.26
N ILE A 294 13.67 -6.77 29.77
CA ILE A 294 12.32 -6.99 29.22
C ILE A 294 11.28 -6.92 30.35
N GLN A 295 11.56 -7.56 31.50
CA GLN A 295 10.68 -7.50 32.67
C GLN A 295 10.51 -6.06 33.19
N ALA A 296 11.61 -5.30 33.28
CA ALA A 296 11.58 -3.89 33.65
C ALA A 296 10.77 -3.04 32.64
N LEU A 297 10.90 -3.28 31.34
CA LEU A 297 10.08 -2.63 30.31
C LEU A 297 8.59 -2.98 30.43
N MET A 298 8.25 -4.25 30.71
CA MET A 298 6.87 -4.68 30.97
C MET A 298 6.28 -3.98 32.20
N GLN A 299 7.05 -3.92 33.29
CA GLN A 299 6.66 -3.23 34.53
C GLN A 299 6.38 -1.74 34.29
N VAL A 300 7.32 -0.97 33.72
CA VAL A 300 7.13 0.48 33.52
C VAL A 300 6.07 0.80 32.44
N SER A 301 5.81 -0.13 31.52
CA SER A 301 4.76 0.03 30.51
C SER A 301 3.37 -0.37 31.00
N GLY A 302 3.28 -0.98 32.19
CA GLY A 302 2.05 -1.52 32.77
C GLY A 302 1.51 -2.75 32.03
N VAL A 303 2.36 -3.48 31.30
CA VAL A 303 2.00 -4.78 30.73
C VAL A 303 2.15 -5.81 31.85
N THR A 304 1.04 -6.35 32.32
CA THR A 304 1.04 -7.38 33.36
C THR A 304 1.42 -8.74 32.76
N GLY A 305 2.19 -9.53 33.52
CA GLY A 305 2.56 -10.90 33.16
C GLY A 305 1.53 -11.96 33.58
N ASP A 306 0.34 -11.54 33.99
CA ASP A 306 -0.75 -12.42 34.44
C ASP A 306 -1.31 -13.27 33.29
N ASP A 307 -1.24 -12.74 32.06
CA ASP A 307 -1.55 -13.47 30.84
C ASP A 307 -0.44 -14.48 30.50
N LYS A 308 -0.84 -15.73 30.24
CA LYS A 308 0.08 -16.82 29.83
C LYS A 308 0.79 -16.57 28.49
N THR A 309 0.36 -15.58 27.72
CA THR A 309 0.89 -15.26 26.38
C THR A 309 0.58 -13.81 26.07
N LEU A 310 1.59 -13.01 25.72
CA LEU A 310 1.34 -11.64 25.25
C LEU A 310 0.73 -11.66 23.84
N LYS A 311 -0.14 -10.69 23.55
CA LYS A 311 -0.52 -10.39 22.16
C LYS A 311 0.44 -9.35 21.55
N PRO A 312 0.66 -9.34 20.22
CA PRO A 312 1.60 -8.42 19.54
C PRO A 312 1.39 -6.93 19.86
N GLU A 313 0.15 -6.53 20.13
CA GLU A 313 -0.23 -5.14 20.45
C GLU A 313 0.47 -4.64 21.73
N ALA A 314 0.75 -5.53 22.69
CA ALA A 314 1.53 -5.18 23.88
C ALA A 314 2.95 -4.74 23.51
N ILE A 315 3.56 -5.33 22.48
CA ILE A 315 4.87 -4.92 21.99
C ILE A 315 4.71 -3.69 21.09
N GLY A 316 3.92 -3.78 20.02
CA GLY A 316 3.79 -2.72 19.00
C GLY A 316 3.32 -1.37 19.54
N PHE A 317 2.43 -1.36 20.55
CA PHE A 317 1.90 -0.12 21.13
C PHE A 317 2.45 0.24 22.53
N ARG A 318 3.16 -0.67 23.22
CA ARG A 318 3.67 -0.40 24.58
C ARG A 318 5.18 -0.61 24.72
N LEU A 319 5.74 -1.79 24.43
CA LEU A 319 7.18 -2.03 24.62
C LEU A 319 8.04 -1.37 23.52
N GLY A 320 7.75 -1.67 22.25
CA GLY A 320 8.47 -1.14 21.09
C GLY A 320 8.56 0.40 21.06
N PRO A 321 7.47 1.16 21.31
CA PRO A 321 7.52 2.62 21.36
C PRO A 321 8.45 3.22 22.43
N ARG A 322 8.80 2.49 23.49
CA ARG A 322 9.74 2.93 24.52
C ARG A 322 11.19 2.79 24.04
N ILE A 323 11.50 1.66 23.41
CA ILE A 323 12.77 1.40 22.72
C ILE A 323 12.95 2.41 21.58
N ASN A 324 11.98 2.50 20.66
CA ASN A 324 12.00 3.42 19.52
C ASN A 324 12.01 4.91 19.91
N ALA A 325 11.65 5.28 21.15
CA ALA A 325 11.80 6.66 21.62
C ALA A 325 13.26 7.02 21.92
N ILE A 326 14.07 6.07 22.40
CA ILE A 326 15.51 6.26 22.60
C ILE A 326 16.17 6.59 21.27
N GLY A 327 15.99 5.74 20.26
CA GLY A 327 16.50 5.92 18.89
C GLY A 327 16.06 7.18 18.14
N ARG A 328 15.17 7.98 18.73
CA ARG A 328 14.67 9.24 18.15
C ARG A 328 15.11 10.49 18.92
N LEU A 329 15.36 10.37 20.22
CA LEU A 329 15.50 11.51 21.14
C LEU A 329 16.69 11.40 22.11
N ALA A 330 17.41 10.28 22.14
CA ALA A 330 18.45 9.98 23.12
C ALA A 330 19.50 9.01 22.53
N ASN A 331 20.37 8.48 23.39
CA ASN A 331 21.46 7.59 23.00
C ASN A 331 21.01 6.10 23.01
N PRO A 332 21.09 5.36 21.87
CA PRO A 332 20.82 3.92 21.78
C PRO A 332 21.50 3.04 22.82
N GLN A 333 22.70 3.40 23.32
CA GLN A 333 23.40 2.64 24.36
C GLN A 333 22.54 2.40 25.62
N LEU A 334 21.56 3.26 25.92
CA LEU A 334 20.62 3.05 27.04
C LEU A 334 19.77 1.78 26.87
N VAL A 335 19.35 1.44 25.65
CA VAL A 335 18.61 0.20 25.36
C VAL A 335 19.54 -1.01 25.36
N ILE A 336 20.75 -0.86 24.82
CA ILE A 336 21.73 -1.94 24.81
C ILE A 336 22.10 -2.33 26.24
N GLU A 337 22.39 -1.35 27.11
CA GLU A 337 22.64 -1.60 28.54
C GLU A 337 21.41 -2.22 29.22
N LEU A 338 20.19 -1.69 28.98
CA LEU A 338 18.94 -2.21 29.55
C LEU A 338 18.71 -3.69 29.24
N LEU A 339 18.95 -4.12 28.00
CA LEU A 339 18.70 -5.50 27.56
C LEU A 339 19.91 -6.44 27.74
N THR A 340 21.08 -5.91 28.14
CA THR A 340 22.29 -6.70 28.42
C THR A 340 22.62 -6.80 29.91
N THR A 341 22.18 -5.87 30.75
CA THR A 341 22.43 -5.90 32.21
C THR A 341 21.78 -7.11 32.88
N ASP A 342 22.43 -7.58 33.95
CA ASP A 342 21.93 -8.61 34.86
C ASP A 342 21.67 -8.04 36.29
N ASP A 343 21.70 -6.70 36.46
CA ASP A 343 21.29 -5.97 37.68
C ASP A 343 19.84 -5.44 37.55
N GLU A 344 18.93 -5.95 38.40
CA GLU A 344 17.50 -5.59 38.43
C GLU A 344 17.24 -4.10 38.72
N GLY A 345 18.02 -3.49 39.61
CA GLY A 345 17.89 -2.08 39.96
C GLY A 345 18.30 -1.19 38.79
N ARG A 346 19.40 -1.53 38.11
CA ARG A 346 19.87 -0.83 36.91
C ARG A 346 18.90 -1.02 35.74
N ALA A 347 18.34 -2.21 35.55
CA ALA A 347 17.33 -2.47 34.54
C ALA A 347 16.07 -1.61 34.76
N LEU A 348 15.58 -1.51 36.01
CA LEU A 348 14.44 -0.66 36.33
C LEU A 348 14.72 0.84 36.11
N GLU A 349 15.91 1.32 36.50
CA GLU A 349 16.34 2.70 36.25
C GLU A 349 16.33 3.03 34.74
N LEU A 350 16.96 2.18 33.93
CA LEU A 350 17.02 2.37 32.48
C LEU A 350 15.65 2.24 31.80
N ALA A 351 14.77 1.36 32.28
CA ALA A 351 13.40 1.25 31.81
C ALA A 351 12.59 2.52 32.13
N MET A 352 12.77 3.10 33.33
CA MET A 352 12.17 4.38 33.70
C MET A 352 12.68 5.55 32.83
N VAL A 353 13.95 5.55 32.46
CA VAL A 353 14.52 6.52 31.50
C VAL A 353 13.87 6.36 30.11
N CYS A 354 13.70 5.13 29.62
CA CYS A 354 12.99 4.85 28.37
C CYS A 354 11.53 5.34 28.41
N GLU A 355 10.84 5.17 29.54
CA GLU A 355 9.48 5.69 29.72
C GLU A 355 9.44 7.23 29.68
N GLN A 356 10.32 7.92 30.40
CA GLN A 356 10.39 9.40 30.39
C GLN A 356 10.64 9.96 28.98
N ILE A 357 11.51 9.30 28.21
CA ILE A 357 11.84 9.70 26.84
C ILE A 357 10.66 9.40 25.89
N ASN A 358 9.94 8.29 26.07
CA ASN A 358 8.69 8.04 25.34
C ASN A 358 7.59 9.07 25.68
N GLN A 359 7.43 9.47 26.94
CA GLN A 359 6.51 10.54 27.32
C GLN A 359 6.91 11.90 26.74
N LYS A 360 8.21 12.19 26.58
CA LYS A 360 8.70 13.37 25.84
C LYS A 360 8.34 13.26 24.36
N ARG A 361 8.58 12.11 23.73
CA ARG A 361 8.22 11.82 22.33
C ARG A 361 6.72 12.00 22.07
N GLN A 362 5.86 11.45 22.91
CA GLN A 362 4.40 11.55 22.79
C GLN A 362 3.94 13.01 22.80
N ARG A 363 4.38 13.80 23.79
CA ARG A 363 4.08 15.24 23.88
C ARG A 363 4.56 16.04 22.67
N LEU A 364 5.76 15.76 22.16
CA LEU A 364 6.26 16.38 20.92
C LEU A 364 5.40 16.01 19.71
N CYS A 365 4.99 14.74 19.58
CA CYS A 365 4.09 14.32 18.50
C CYS A 365 2.73 15.03 18.58
N GLU A 366 2.16 15.17 19.79
CA GLU A 366 0.86 15.81 20.03
C GLU A 366 0.90 17.31 19.71
N LEU A 367 1.95 18.02 20.15
CA LEU A 367 2.15 19.44 19.83
C LEU A 367 2.24 19.66 18.32
N ILE A 368 3.13 18.93 17.64
CA ILE A 368 3.37 19.07 16.20
C ILE A 368 2.15 18.63 15.38
N GLU A 369 1.40 17.61 15.82
CA GLU A 369 0.12 17.22 15.21
C GLU A 369 -0.93 18.33 15.33
N GLN A 370 -1.06 18.98 16.49
CA GLN A 370 -1.99 20.09 16.70
C GLN A 370 -1.61 21.32 15.86
N GLU A 371 -0.33 21.70 15.83
CA GLU A 371 0.18 22.81 15.02
C GLU A 371 0.00 22.56 13.52
N ALA A 372 0.32 21.34 13.04
CA ALA A 372 0.12 20.96 11.65
C ALA A 372 -1.36 21.01 11.26
N ILE A 373 -2.26 20.49 12.10
CA ILE A 373 -3.72 20.55 11.87
C ILE A 373 -4.19 22.01 11.84
N ALA A 374 -3.78 22.83 12.80
CA ALA A 374 -4.14 24.24 12.85
C ALA A 374 -3.64 25.01 11.61
N PHE A 375 -2.44 24.71 11.11
CA PHE A 375 -1.91 25.29 9.88
C PHE A 375 -2.73 24.87 8.64
N ILE A 376 -3.04 23.58 8.50
CA ILE A 376 -3.84 23.04 7.39
C ILE A 376 -5.24 23.67 7.36
N GLU A 377 -5.92 23.73 8.52
CA GLU A 377 -7.27 24.25 8.65
C GLU A 377 -7.32 25.80 8.50
N THR A 378 -6.31 26.53 8.97
CA THR A 378 -6.25 28.00 8.85
C THR A 378 -5.93 28.47 7.44
N ASN A 379 -5.02 27.79 6.73
CA ASN A 379 -4.63 28.15 5.36
C ASN A 379 -5.54 27.54 4.29
N ALA A 380 -6.51 26.71 4.68
CA ALA A 380 -7.44 26.02 3.78
C ALA A 380 -6.73 25.31 2.61
N ILE A 381 -5.68 24.55 2.92
CA ILE A 381 -4.82 23.88 1.92
C ILE A 381 -5.69 23.02 0.98
N PRO A 382 -5.61 23.20 -0.35
CA PRO A 382 -6.56 22.59 -1.28
C PRO A 382 -6.16 21.14 -1.62
N LEU A 383 -6.23 20.24 -0.62
CA LEU A 383 -5.78 18.84 -0.71
C LEU A 383 -6.35 18.07 -1.91
N GLN A 384 -7.59 18.35 -2.31
CA GLN A 384 -8.24 17.74 -3.47
C GLN A 384 -7.68 18.23 -4.81
N GLN A 385 -7.16 19.47 -4.85
CA GLN A 385 -6.43 20.01 -5.99
C GLN A 385 -5.01 19.48 -5.99
N ASP A 386 -4.25 19.67 -4.90
CA ASP A 386 -2.81 19.39 -4.90
C ASP A 386 -2.48 17.89 -4.89
N ARG A 387 -3.40 17.05 -4.37
CA ARG A 387 -3.30 15.58 -4.19
C ARG A 387 -2.18 15.11 -3.26
N VAL A 388 -1.42 16.02 -2.66
CA VAL A 388 -0.34 15.78 -1.69
C VAL A 388 -0.34 16.91 -0.66
N LEU A 389 -0.11 16.58 0.60
CA LEU A 389 0.12 17.57 1.66
C LEU A 389 1.63 17.78 1.83
N VAL A 390 2.10 19.02 1.67
CA VAL A 390 3.50 19.40 1.96
C VAL A 390 3.51 20.51 3.00
N ILE A 391 4.11 20.26 4.16
CA ILE A 391 4.11 21.18 5.30
C ILE A 391 5.48 21.26 5.98
N VAL A 392 6.03 22.47 6.10
CA VAL A 392 7.33 22.72 6.75
C VAL A 392 7.13 23.84 7.78
N GLN A 393 7.63 23.65 8.99
CA GLN A 393 7.61 24.65 10.07
C GLN A 393 8.92 24.59 10.85
N PRO A 394 9.39 25.72 11.42
CA PRO A 394 10.54 25.74 12.32
C PRO A 394 10.26 25.00 13.64
N ASP A 395 11.32 24.76 14.42
CA ASP A 395 11.31 24.19 15.78
C ASP A 395 10.71 22.76 15.93
N TRP A 396 10.19 22.17 14.86
CA TRP A 396 9.70 20.81 14.83
C TRP A 396 10.85 19.81 14.95
N HIS A 397 10.78 18.92 15.94
CA HIS A 397 11.84 17.95 16.20
C HIS A 397 11.86 16.82 15.16
N HIS A 398 12.85 16.82 14.26
CA HIS A 398 12.94 15.88 13.13
C HIS A 398 12.82 14.38 13.50
N GLY A 399 13.25 13.97 14.70
CA GLY A 399 13.07 12.59 15.20
C GLY A 399 11.61 12.12 15.33
N VAL A 400 10.62 13.03 15.35
CA VAL A 400 9.18 12.71 15.48
C VAL A 400 8.31 13.12 14.30
N ILE A 401 8.75 14.01 13.39
CA ILE A 401 7.91 14.49 12.27
C ILE A 401 7.35 13.34 11.42
N GLY A 402 8.14 12.28 11.16
CA GLY A 402 7.67 11.10 10.41
C GLY A 402 6.56 10.30 11.09
N ILE A 403 6.37 10.42 12.41
CA ILE A 403 5.22 9.85 13.14
C ILE A 403 3.98 10.72 12.92
N VAL A 404 4.15 12.04 12.93
CA VAL A 404 3.05 12.98 12.66
C VAL A 404 2.60 12.87 11.20
N ALA A 405 3.51 12.67 10.25
CA ALA A 405 3.17 12.37 8.85
C ALA A 405 2.21 11.18 8.73
N SER A 406 2.47 10.06 9.41
CA SER A 406 1.56 8.89 9.39
C SER A 406 0.17 9.24 9.94
N ARG A 407 0.09 10.00 11.05
CA ARG A 407 -1.21 10.46 11.60
C ARG A 407 -1.95 11.42 10.66
N LEU A 408 -1.22 12.24 9.91
CA LEU A 408 -1.80 13.13 8.90
C LEU A 408 -2.29 12.35 7.67
N VAL A 409 -1.59 11.29 7.24
CA VAL A 409 -2.09 10.34 6.21
C VAL A 409 -3.39 9.69 6.68
N GLU A 410 -3.42 9.16 7.90
CA GLU A 410 -4.63 8.55 8.51
C GLU A 410 -5.81 9.53 8.61
N ARG A 411 -5.54 10.81 8.92
CA ARG A 411 -6.57 11.86 9.09
C ARG A 411 -7.11 12.39 7.75
N TYR A 412 -6.24 12.60 6.76
CA TYR A 412 -6.58 13.33 5.54
C TYR A 412 -6.65 12.47 4.28
N GLY A 413 -6.17 11.22 4.30
CA GLY A 413 -6.27 10.30 3.15
C GLY A 413 -5.41 10.67 1.95
N VAL A 414 -4.34 11.44 2.15
CA VAL A 414 -3.42 11.90 1.10
C VAL A 414 -1.96 11.57 1.48
N PRO A 415 -1.02 11.48 0.52
CA PRO A 415 0.41 11.45 0.83
C PRO A 415 0.82 12.73 1.59
N VAL A 416 1.71 12.59 2.57
CA VAL A 416 2.16 13.68 3.45
C VAL A 416 3.68 13.77 3.44
N PHE A 417 4.20 14.95 3.10
CA PHE A 417 5.59 15.35 3.20
C PHE A 417 5.68 16.43 4.29
N ILE A 418 6.38 16.13 5.38
CA ILE A 418 6.54 17.03 6.53
C ILE A 418 8.01 17.39 6.71
N GLY A 419 8.32 18.63 7.05
CA GLY A 419 9.70 19.09 7.23
C GLY A 419 9.90 20.08 8.37
N THR A 420 11.16 20.27 8.73
CA THR A 420 11.66 21.25 9.69
C THR A 420 12.97 21.84 9.19
N TYR A 421 13.35 23.02 9.67
CA TYR A 421 14.65 23.61 9.35
C TYR A 421 15.75 23.02 10.26
N GLU A 422 16.93 22.71 9.70
CA GLU A 422 18.06 22.14 10.46
C GLU A 422 18.93 23.22 11.13
N ASP A 423 18.88 24.46 10.63
CA ASP A 423 19.69 25.59 11.08
C ASP A 423 18.82 26.80 11.50
N GLU A 424 19.36 27.65 12.38
CA GLU A 424 18.68 28.85 12.91
C GLU A 424 18.41 29.91 11.83
N GLU A 425 19.18 29.89 10.74
CA GLU A 425 19.04 30.82 9.60
C GLU A 425 17.96 30.36 8.61
N GLN A 426 17.40 29.15 8.80
CA GLN A 426 16.38 28.49 7.99
C GLN A 426 16.79 28.21 6.54
N HIS A 427 18.08 27.97 6.29
CA HIS A 427 18.62 27.69 4.96
C HIS A 427 18.42 26.24 4.49
N HIS A 428 18.45 25.26 5.39
CA HIS A 428 18.26 23.84 5.06
C HIS A 428 17.04 23.22 5.75
N ILE A 429 16.27 22.45 4.98
CA ILE A 429 15.11 21.69 5.43
C ILE A 429 15.48 20.21 5.49
N ARG A 430 15.11 19.53 6.59
CA ARG A 430 15.05 18.06 6.69
C ARG A 430 13.59 17.63 6.82
N GLY A 431 13.20 16.64 6.02
CA GLY A 431 11.83 16.15 5.98
C GLY A 431 11.70 14.63 6.00
N SER A 432 10.46 14.20 6.23
CA SER A 432 10.02 12.82 6.10
C SER A 432 8.71 12.76 5.35
N ALA A 433 8.49 11.68 4.62
CA ALA A 433 7.33 11.47 3.77
C ALA A 433 6.61 10.18 4.13
N ARG A 434 5.29 10.14 3.96
CA ARG A 434 4.42 8.97 4.11
C ARG A 434 3.38 8.94 3.00
N GLY A 435 3.17 7.78 2.39
CA GLY A 435 2.26 7.58 1.26
C GLY A 435 0.95 6.90 1.66
N ILE A 436 -0.03 6.98 0.74
CA ILE A 436 -1.16 6.06 0.67
C ILE A 436 -0.80 4.90 -0.28
N PRO A 437 -1.52 3.74 -0.28
CA PRO A 437 -1.14 2.57 -1.07
C PRO A 437 -0.91 2.84 -2.56
N GLU A 438 -1.68 3.75 -3.14
CA GLU A 438 -1.64 4.16 -4.55
C GLU A 438 -0.47 5.11 -4.89
N PHE A 439 0.30 5.58 -3.91
CA PHE A 439 1.37 6.56 -4.11
C PHE A 439 2.75 5.98 -3.75
N ASN A 440 3.72 6.06 -4.68
CA ASN A 440 5.11 5.70 -4.39
C ASN A 440 5.93 6.91 -3.90
N VAL A 441 6.24 6.94 -2.60
CA VAL A 441 7.03 7.99 -1.96
C VAL A 441 8.46 8.06 -2.49
N PHE A 442 9.10 6.93 -2.75
CA PHE A 442 10.48 6.91 -3.26
C PHE A 442 10.56 7.47 -4.68
N GLU A 443 9.66 7.04 -5.58
CA GLU A 443 9.56 7.60 -6.94
C GLU A 443 9.23 9.10 -6.93
N ALA A 444 8.37 9.55 -6.02
CA ALA A 444 8.05 10.98 -5.87
C ALA A 444 9.26 11.83 -5.44
N LEU A 445 10.12 11.29 -4.56
CA LEU A 445 11.39 11.93 -4.18
C LEU A 445 12.39 11.89 -5.34
N GLN A 446 12.49 10.78 -6.07
CA GLN A 446 13.33 10.65 -7.26
C GLN A 446 12.89 11.58 -8.40
N PHE A 447 11.59 11.85 -8.56
CA PHE A 447 11.06 12.85 -9.48
C PHE A 447 11.50 14.29 -9.11
N CYS A 448 11.89 14.50 -7.84
CA CYS A 448 12.38 15.76 -7.31
C CYS A 448 13.91 15.83 -7.14
N ASP A 449 14.67 14.81 -7.58
CA ASP A 449 16.11 14.61 -7.36
C ASP A 449 16.96 15.90 -7.46
N GLU A 450 16.78 16.70 -8.52
CA GLU A 450 17.53 17.95 -8.75
C GLU A 450 17.39 19.03 -7.65
N LEU A 451 16.33 18.95 -6.83
CA LEU A 451 16.03 19.91 -5.76
C LEU A 451 16.54 19.43 -4.39
N LEU A 452 16.86 18.14 -4.26
CA LEU A 452 17.12 17.47 -3.00
C LEU A 452 18.64 17.38 -2.73
N GLY A 453 18.99 17.35 -1.45
CA GLY A 453 20.35 17.05 -0.98
C GLY A 453 20.56 15.55 -0.83
N LYS A 454 20.10 14.99 0.31
CA LYS A 454 20.06 13.54 0.55
C LYS A 454 18.60 13.10 0.62
N TYR A 455 18.26 11.98 -0.01
CA TYR A 455 16.95 11.35 0.17
C TYR A 455 17.04 9.83 0.05
N GLY A 456 16.00 9.14 0.50
CA GLY A 456 15.87 7.69 0.44
C GLY A 456 14.58 7.19 1.10
N GLY A 457 14.31 5.90 0.96
CA GLY A 457 13.11 5.25 1.49
C GLY A 457 12.54 4.21 0.53
N HIS A 458 11.28 3.87 0.75
CA HIS A 458 10.53 2.84 0.02
C HIS A 458 9.16 3.40 -0.41
N ARG A 459 8.31 2.56 -1.03
CA ARG A 459 6.98 2.96 -1.53
C ARG A 459 6.14 3.74 -0.50
N ALA A 460 6.09 3.27 0.75
CA ALA A 460 5.21 3.83 1.77
C ALA A 460 5.80 4.99 2.58
N ALA A 461 7.13 5.17 2.59
CA ALA A 461 7.79 6.11 3.51
C ALA A 461 9.18 6.53 3.01
N GLY A 462 9.58 7.77 3.32
CA GLY A 462 10.91 8.27 2.99
C GLY A 462 11.43 9.37 3.92
N GLY A 463 12.69 9.72 3.71
CA GLY A 463 13.37 10.88 4.30
C GLY A 463 14.05 11.69 3.21
N PHE A 464 14.14 13.00 3.39
CA PHE A 464 14.74 13.92 2.42
C PHE A 464 15.35 15.14 3.09
N SER A 465 16.26 15.82 2.40
CA SER A 465 16.68 17.19 2.72
C SER A 465 16.71 18.05 1.46
N LEU A 466 16.55 19.36 1.61
CA LEU A 466 16.66 20.35 0.53
C LEU A 466 17.07 21.74 1.05
N PRO A 467 17.73 22.58 0.24
CA PRO A 467 17.77 24.02 0.44
C PRO A 467 16.35 24.61 0.50
N ALA A 468 16.11 25.54 1.42
CA ALA A 468 14.80 26.14 1.66
C ALA A 468 14.24 26.88 0.43
N ASP A 469 15.11 27.52 -0.36
CA ASP A 469 14.76 28.22 -1.60
C ASP A 469 14.04 27.33 -2.63
N TYR A 470 14.25 26.01 -2.59
CA TYR A 470 13.60 25.06 -3.50
C TYR A 470 12.25 24.54 -3.00
N LEU A 471 11.80 24.89 -1.78
CA LEU A 471 10.52 24.42 -1.23
C LEU A 471 9.30 24.70 -2.15
N PRO A 472 9.14 25.89 -2.78
CA PRO A 472 7.99 26.14 -3.65
C PRO A 472 7.98 25.27 -4.92
N GLU A 473 9.14 25.04 -5.53
CA GLU A 473 9.26 24.17 -6.71
C GLU A 473 9.13 22.69 -6.33
N PHE A 474 9.59 22.29 -5.14
CA PHE A 474 9.39 20.94 -4.59
C PHE A 474 7.90 20.63 -4.37
N GLN A 475 7.15 21.55 -3.75
CA GLN A 475 5.69 21.44 -3.62
C GLN A 475 4.99 21.24 -4.97
N LYS A 476 5.37 22.04 -5.97
CA LYS A 476 4.84 21.96 -7.32
C LYS A 476 5.18 20.65 -8.03
N ARG A 477 6.45 20.17 -7.97
CA ARG A 477 6.85 18.89 -8.57
C ARG A 477 6.15 17.70 -7.91
N LEU A 478 6.01 17.69 -6.58
CA LEU A 478 5.24 16.66 -5.87
C LEU A 478 3.77 16.65 -6.27
N SER A 479 3.13 17.81 -6.44
CA SER A 479 1.74 17.85 -6.92
C SER A 479 1.59 17.33 -8.35
N ILE A 480 2.53 17.64 -9.26
CA ILE A 480 2.55 17.09 -10.62
C ILE A 480 2.65 15.56 -10.58
N PHE A 481 3.56 15.00 -9.77
CA PHE A 481 3.70 13.55 -9.62
C PHE A 481 2.43 12.92 -8.99
N ALA A 482 1.83 13.56 -7.99
CA ALA A 482 0.58 13.10 -7.38
C ALA A 482 -0.60 13.10 -8.37
N HIS A 483 -0.64 14.03 -9.33
CA HIS A 483 -1.63 14.01 -10.42
C HIS A 483 -1.45 12.85 -11.41
N GLN A 484 -0.22 12.36 -11.59
CA GLN A 484 0.08 11.21 -12.46
C GLN A 484 -0.29 9.87 -11.82
N GLN A 485 -0.28 9.79 -10.47
CA GLN A 485 -0.49 8.54 -9.72
C GLN A 485 -1.89 8.43 -9.09
N LEU A 486 -2.51 9.53 -8.68
CA LEU A 486 -3.71 9.52 -7.85
C LEU A 486 -4.96 10.06 -8.55
N LEU A 487 -6.07 9.35 -8.41
CA LEU A 487 -7.41 9.84 -8.75
C LEU A 487 -8.04 10.57 -7.56
N PRO A 488 -8.99 11.50 -7.76
CA PRO A 488 -9.67 12.20 -6.65
C PRO A 488 -10.33 11.27 -5.62
N GLU A 489 -10.81 10.11 -6.06
CA GLU A 489 -11.39 9.07 -5.20
C GLU A 489 -10.37 8.38 -4.27
N HIS A 490 -9.07 8.40 -4.60
CA HIS A 490 -8.02 7.86 -3.71
C HIS A 490 -7.78 8.75 -2.49
N LEU A 491 -8.16 10.05 -2.55
CA LEU A 491 -7.84 11.10 -1.59
C LEU A 491 -8.74 11.05 -0.33
N LYS A 492 -8.87 9.85 0.23
CA LYS A 492 -9.74 9.48 1.35
C LYS A 492 -9.10 8.36 2.16
N PRO A 493 -9.17 8.38 3.51
CA PRO A 493 -8.73 7.26 4.33
C PRO A 493 -9.40 5.95 3.90
N LEU A 494 -8.58 4.93 3.66
CA LEU A 494 -9.00 3.61 3.21
C LEU A 494 -9.35 2.72 4.40
N VAL A 495 -10.55 2.13 4.37
CA VAL A 495 -10.98 1.07 5.30
C VAL A 495 -11.06 -0.24 4.52
N THR A 496 -10.09 -1.13 4.75
CA THR A 496 -10.10 -2.49 4.20
C THR A 496 -10.90 -3.40 5.11
N ILE A 497 -11.80 -4.20 4.54
CA ILE A 497 -12.80 -5.01 5.24
C ILE A 497 -12.72 -6.45 4.73
N ASP A 498 -12.54 -7.41 5.64
CA ASP A 498 -12.36 -8.82 5.31
C ASP A 498 -13.68 -9.49 4.88
N THR A 499 -14.79 -9.24 5.59
CA THR A 499 -16.12 -9.81 5.25
C THR A 499 -17.28 -9.03 5.87
N GLN A 500 -18.48 -9.21 5.32
CA GLN A 500 -19.72 -8.86 6.02
C GLN A 500 -19.97 -9.84 7.18
N ALA A 501 -20.48 -9.33 8.30
CA ALA A 501 -20.98 -10.13 9.43
C ALA A 501 -22.34 -9.58 9.87
N ASP A 502 -23.20 -10.47 10.38
CA ASP A 502 -24.37 -10.02 11.14
C ASP A 502 -23.92 -9.68 12.58
N LEU A 503 -24.54 -8.67 13.20
CA LEU A 503 -24.36 -8.40 14.63
C LEU A 503 -24.90 -9.54 15.50
N PHE A 504 -25.77 -10.41 14.97
CA PHE A 504 -26.18 -11.64 15.66
C PHE A 504 -25.06 -12.68 15.79
N ASP A 505 -24.08 -12.69 14.87
CA ASP A 505 -22.92 -13.59 14.90
C ASP A 505 -21.78 -13.06 15.79
N VAL A 506 -21.91 -11.84 16.33
CA VAL A 506 -20.86 -11.17 17.12
C VAL A 506 -20.99 -11.49 18.61
N ASP A 507 -20.36 -12.58 19.02
CA ASP A 507 -20.33 -13.05 20.40
C ASP A 507 -18.90 -13.37 20.90
N LEU A 508 -18.81 -13.80 22.17
CA LEU A 508 -17.54 -14.17 22.80
C LEU A 508 -16.90 -15.40 22.12
N ASP A 509 -17.69 -16.32 21.58
CA ASP A 509 -17.16 -17.52 20.92
C ASP A 509 -16.48 -17.15 19.59
N LEU A 510 -17.05 -16.24 18.80
CA LEU A 510 -16.39 -15.66 17.64
C LEU A 510 -15.10 -14.92 18.03
N TYR A 511 -15.13 -14.12 19.10
CA TYR A 511 -13.94 -13.44 19.61
C TYR A 511 -12.83 -14.43 20.03
N HIS A 512 -13.16 -15.51 20.75
CA HIS A 512 -12.19 -16.54 21.12
C HIS A 512 -11.69 -17.36 19.93
N GLN A 513 -12.48 -17.51 18.87
CA GLN A 513 -11.98 -18.12 17.63
C GLN A 513 -11.00 -17.21 16.87
N ILE A 514 -11.12 -15.88 16.97
CA ILE A 514 -10.12 -14.93 16.42
C ILE A 514 -8.74 -15.17 17.05
N ASP A 515 -8.64 -15.62 18.31
CA ASP A 515 -7.35 -15.96 18.93
C ASP A 515 -6.59 -17.07 18.17
N ARG A 516 -7.25 -17.89 17.34
CA ARG A 516 -6.57 -18.87 16.46
C ARG A 516 -5.82 -18.20 15.30
N LEU A 517 -6.22 -17.01 14.87
CA LEU A 517 -5.56 -16.23 13.82
C LEU A 517 -4.33 -15.48 14.35
N HIS A 518 -4.21 -15.28 15.66
CA HIS A 518 -3.03 -14.65 16.27
C HIS A 518 -1.74 -15.47 16.07
N PRO A 519 -0.56 -14.81 16.01
CA PRO A 519 -0.33 -13.36 16.20
C PRO A 519 -0.85 -12.51 15.04
N CYS A 520 -1.50 -11.38 15.36
CA CYS A 520 -1.95 -10.37 14.38
C CYS A 520 -0.95 -9.21 14.31
N GLY A 521 -0.82 -8.57 13.14
CA GLY A 521 0.18 -7.53 12.88
C GLY A 521 0.25 -7.18 11.40
N ILE A 522 1.41 -6.77 10.91
CA ILE A 522 1.64 -6.52 9.48
C ILE A 522 1.51 -7.84 8.69
N GLU A 523 0.89 -7.76 7.51
CA GLU A 523 0.45 -8.88 6.66
C GLU A 523 -0.55 -9.87 7.31
N ASN A 524 -0.95 -9.66 8.57
CA ASN A 524 -2.04 -10.39 9.21
C ASN A 524 -2.80 -9.49 10.21
N PRO A 525 -3.51 -8.44 9.77
CA PRO A 525 -4.19 -7.51 10.66
C PRO A 525 -5.32 -8.20 11.44
N ASP A 526 -5.79 -7.59 12.53
CA ASP A 526 -7.06 -8.00 13.15
C ASP A 526 -8.20 -8.05 12.10
N PRO A 527 -9.05 -9.09 12.11
CA PRO A 527 -10.22 -9.15 11.24
C PRO A 527 -11.11 -7.91 11.34
N VAL A 528 -11.39 -7.29 10.19
CA VAL A 528 -12.32 -6.17 10.07
C VAL A 528 -13.61 -6.69 9.43
N PHE A 529 -14.67 -6.67 10.21
CA PHE A 529 -16.02 -7.00 9.77
C PHE A 529 -16.80 -5.72 9.40
N TRP A 530 -17.90 -5.86 8.68
CA TRP A 530 -18.88 -4.79 8.58
C TRP A 530 -20.32 -5.32 8.64
N THR A 531 -21.23 -4.47 9.13
CA THR A 531 -22.67 -4.73 9.11
C THR A 531 -23.40 -3.52 8.50
N PRO A 532 -24.34 -3.73 7.56
CA PRO A 532 -25.18 -2.67 7.02
C PRO A 532 -26.27 -2.21 8.00
N ASN A 533 -26.76 -0.98 7.83
CA ASN A 533 -28.01 -0.48 8.46
C ASN A 533 -28.10 -0.67 10.00
N VAL A 534 -26.97 -0.54 10.71
CA VAL A 534 -26.89 -0.60 12.17
C VAL A 534 -27.52 0.65 12.80
N ARG A 535 -28.29 0.46 13.87
CA ARG A 535 -28.92 1.54 14.63
C ARG A 535 -28.04 2.02 15.76
N VAL A 536 -27.88 3.34 15.87
CA VAL A 536 -27.29 4.00 17.03
C VAL A 536 -28.36 4.20 18.10
N LEU A 537 -28.30 3.41 19.17
CA LEU A 537 -29.22 3.52 20.32
C LEU A 537 -28.78 4.64 21.28
N GLU A 538 -27.50 4.63 21.65
CA GLU A 538 -26.87 5.66 22.47
C GLU A 538 -25.55 6.11 21.86
N GLN A 539 -25.19 7.37 22.12
CA GLN A 539 -23.88 7.90 21.76
C GLN A 539 -23.45 9.01 22.74
N ARG A 540 -22.18 9.01 23.13
CA ARG A 540 -21.58 10.06 23.96
C ARG A 540 -20.07 10.17 23.75
N THR A 541 -19.55 11.39 23.84
CA THR A 541 -18.11 11.62 23.89
C THR A 541 -17.52 11.18 25.23
N ILE A 542 -16.28 10.69 25.21
CA ILE A 542 -15.55 10.18 26.39
C ILE A 542 -14.07 10.60 26.35
N GLY A 543 -13.39 10.45 27.49
CA GLY A 543 -12.00 10.89 27.70
C GLY A 543 -11.92 12.31 28.25
N ARG A 544 -10.72 12.67 28.75
CA ARG A 544 -10.45 13.99 29.36
C ARG A 544 -10.84 15.14 28.43
N ASP A 545 -10.45 15.03 27.17
CA ASP A 545 -10.62 16.07 26.15
C ASP A 545 -11.82 15.78 25.23
N GLN A 546 -12.72 14.87 25.65
CA GLN A 546 -13.90 14.43 24.88
C GLN A 546 -13.58 13.87 23.47
N ALA A 547 -12.33 13.43 23.26
CA ALA A 547 -11.78 13.12 21.95
C ALA A 547 -12.34 11.82 21.32
N HIS A 548 -12.87 10.89 22.10
CA HIS A 548 -13.35 9.59 21.58
C HIS A 548 -14.88 9.48 21.72
N LEU A 549 -15.49 8.62 20.91
CA LEU A 549 -16.94 8.44 20.87
C LEU A 549 -17.28 7.02 21.36
N LYS A 550 -18.10 6.92 22.41
CA LYS A 550 -18.69 5.66 22.89
C LYS A 550 -20.13 5.55 22.40
N LEU A 551 -20.48 4.37 21.90
CA LEU A 551 -21.72 4.06 21.22
C LEU A 551 -22.37 2.82 21.83
N LEU A 552 -23.69 2.71 21.69
CA LEU A 552 -24.46 1.48 21.87
C LEU A 552 -25.18 1.21 20.55
N LEU A 553 -24.87 0.08 19.92
CA LEU A 553 -25.30 -0.25 18.56
C LEU A 553 -26.20 -1.48 18.56
N ALA A 554 -27.23 -1.49 17.71
CA ALA A 554 -28.12 -2.63 17.58
C ALA A 554 -28.49 -2.90 16.11
N PRO A 555 -28.80 -4.15 15.74
CA PRO A 555 -29.36 -4.48 14.43
C PRO A 555 -30.73 -3.82 14.22
N ASP A 556 -31.07 -3.51 12.98
CA ASP A 556 -32.36 -2.93 12.60
C ASP A 556 -33.38 -4.01 12.26
N GLU A 557 -33.98 -4.59 13.28
CA GLU A 557 -34.92 -5.70 13.11
C GLU A 557 -36.37 -5.40 13.53
N GLY A 558 -37.29 -6.18 12.97
CA GLY A 558 -38.72 -6.06 13.24
C GLY A 558 -39.11 -6.49 14.66
N ALA A 559 -40.17 -5.89 15.21
CA ALA A 559 -40.62 -6.13 16.60
C ALA A 559 -40.85 -7.60 16.97
N SER A 560 -41.19 -8.46 16.00
CA SER A 560 -41.36 -9.91 16.25
C SER A 560 -40.03 -10.66 16.41
N PHE A 561 -38.95 -10.19 15.79
CA PHE A 561 -37.60 -10.77 15.93
C PHE A 561 -36.95 -10.30 17.24
N ILE A 562 -37.15 -9.03 17.59
CA ILE A 562 -36.76 -8.42 18.87
C ILE A 562 -37.30 -9.24 20.06
N ALA A 563 -38.55 -9.70 19.99
CA ALA A 563 -39.16 -10.51 21.04
C ALA A 563 -38.56 -11.92 21.19
N ALA A 564 -37.91 -12.46 20.13
CA ALA A 564 -37.29 -13.78 20.15
C ALA A 564 -35.83 -13.76 20.63
N ASN A 565 -35.10 -12.64 20.41
CA ASN A 565 -33.67 -12.52 20.69
C ASN A 565 -33.34 -11.38 21.68
N PRO A 566 -33.89 -11.40 22.92
CA PRO A 566 -33.89 -10.24 23.81
C PRO A 566 -32.50 -9.77 24.27
N GLN A 567 -31.50 -10.65 24.34
CA GLN A 567 -30.13 -10.26 24.75
C GLN A 567 -29.49 -9.29 23.74
N ILE A 568 -29.63 -9.56 22.44
CA ILE A 568 -28.98 -8.79 21.38
C ILE A 568 -29.70 -7.45 21.14
N THR A 569 -30.98 -7.36 21.55
CA THR A 569 -31.77 -6.11 21.52
C THR A 569 -31.37 -5.07 22.58
N GLN A 570 -30.53 -5.45 23.56
CA GLN A 570 -29.92 -4.48 24.48
C GLN A 570 -28.80 -3.68 23.82
N GLY A 571 -28.31 -4.12 22.66
CA GLY A 571 -27.24 -3.50 21.89
C GLY A 571 -25.84 -3.89 22.35
N ILE A 572 -24.91 -3.86 21.41
CA ILE A 572 -23.48 -4.13 21.62
C ILE A 572 -22.77 -2.80 21.86
N GLY A 573 -21.93 -2.74 22.88
CA GLY A 573 -21.11 -1.56 23.17
C GLY A 573 -20.05 -1.36 22.10
N ALA A 574 -19.80 -0.11 21.70
CA ALA A 574 -18.79 0.22 20.70
C ALA A 574 -17.98 1.47 21.06
N ILE A 575 -16.74 1.55 20.57
CA ILE A 575 -15.85 2.71 20.73
C ILE A 575 -15.27 3.09 19.37
N ALA A 576 -15.31 4.38 19.04
CA ALA A 576 -14.59 4.98 17.93
C ALA A 576 -13.54 5.97 18.47
N TRP A 577 -12.26 5.63 18.34
CA TRP A 577 -11.16 6.43 18.87
C TRP A 577 -10.94 7.70 18.03
N ARG A 578 -10.80 8.86 18.70
CA ARG A 578 -10.54 10.18 18.07
C ARG A 578 -11.73 10.76 17.27
N TRP A 579 -12.93 10.19 17.45
CA TRP A 579 -14.15 10.56 16.71
C TRP A 579 -15.09 11.52 17.45
N GLY A 580 -14.67 12.15 18.55
CA GLY A 580 -15.52 13.04 19.35
C GLY A 580 -16.10 14.21 18.55
N SER A 581 -15.38 14.70 17.53
CA SER A 581 -15.82 15.75 16.60
C SER A 581 -16.94 15.35 15.63
N TYR A 582 -17.19 14.05 15.44
CA TYR A 582 -18.29 13.53 14.61
C TYR A 582 -19.59 13.33 15.39
N CYS A 583 -19.61 13.58 16.70
CA CYS A 583 -20.80 13.46 17.53
C CYS A 583 -21.75 14.67 17.34
N PRO A 584 -23.06 14.46 17.09
CA PRO A 584 -23.75 13.19 16.96
C PRO A 584 -23.63 12.58 15.55
N LEU A 585 -23.41 11.27 15.49
CA LEU A 585 -23.59 10.44 14.30
C LEU A 585 -25.09 10.27 13.96
N PRO A 586 -25.44 9.98 12.69
CA PRO A 586 -26.78 9.59 12.26
C PRO A 586 -27.34 8.37 13.01
N GLN A 587 -28.67 8.23 13.06
CA GLN A 587 -29.34 7.11 13.75
C GLN A 587 -29.13 5.75 13.08
N ARG A 588 -28.78 5.72 11.79
CA ARG A 588 -28.64 4.52 10.95
C ARG A 588 -27.38 4.65 10.10
N LEU A 589 -26.50 3.65 10.15
CA LEU A 589 -25.19 3.65 9.50
C LEU A 589 -24.80 2.24 9.07
N ASP A 590 -24.02 2.12 8.00
CA ASP A 590 -23.18 0.93 7.85
C ASP A 590 -21.94 1.13 8.73
N VAL A 591 -21.53 0.10 9.47
CA VAL A 591 -20.44 0.18 10.45
C VAL A 591 -19.40 -0.91 10.16
N ALA A 592 -18.14 -0.51 10.01
CA ALA A 592 -16.99 -1.40 9.90
C ALA A 592 -16.21 -1.40 11.22
N TYR A 593 -15.88 -2.58 11.74
CA TYR A 593 -15.39 -2.76 13.11
C TYR A 593 -14.47 -3.98 13.28
N ARG A 594 -13.66 -3.92 14.34
CA ARG A 594 -12.91 -5.05 14.91
C ARG A 594 -13.56 -5.50 16.21
N LEU A 595 -13.37 -6.76 16.60
CA LEU A 595 -13.85 -7.26 17.89
C LEU A 595 -12.78 -7.07 18.98
N ARG A 596 -13.21 -6.58 20.15
CA ARG A 596 -12.38 -6.43 21.35
C ARG A 596 -13.07 -7.02 22.57
N LEU A 597 -12.27 -7.55 23.49
CA LEU A 597 -12.76 -7.97 24.80
C LEU A 597 -12.91 -6.73 25.71
N ASN A 598 -14.08 -6.60 26.32
CA ASN A 598 -14.34 -5.66 27.40
C ASN A 598 -14.53 -6.47 28.69
N ASP A 599 -13.49 -6.48 29.53
CA ASP A 599 -13.53 -7.03 30.88
C ASP A 599 -13.83 -5.90 31.87
N TRP A 600 -14.91 -6.04 32.63
CA TRP A 600 -15.32 -5.07 33.65
C TRP A 600 -15.85 -5.77 34.89
N ASN A 601 -15.22 -5.54 36.04
CA ASN A 601 -15.53 -6.22 37.30
C ASN A 601 -15.48 -7.77 37.22
N GLY A 602 -14.74 -8.34 36.26
CA GLY A 602 -14.68 -9.78 36.01
C GLY A 602 -15.83 -10.34 35.16
N GLU A 603 -16.72 -9.49 34.64
CA GLU A 603 -17.65 -9.85 33.57
C GLU A 603 -17.01 -9.51 32.22
N GLN A 604 -16.89 -10.51 31.36
CA GLN A 604 -16.34 -10.39 30.01
C GLN A 604 -17.46 -10.25 28.97
N SER A 605 -17.23 -9.39 27.99
CA SER A 605 -18.20 -9.03 26.95
C SER A 605 -17.49 -8.60 25.68
N VAL A 606 -18.13 -8.76 24.52
CA VAL A 606 -17.58 -8.22 23.26
C VAL A 606 -17.93 -6.73 23.13
N GLN A 607 -16.95 -5.98 22.65
CA GLN A 607 -17.07 -4.57 22.30
C GLN A 607 -16.54 -4.34 20.88
N LEU A 608 -17.22 -3.50 20.10
CA LEU A 608 -16.81 -3.17 18.74
C LEU A 608 -15.83 -1.99 18.77
N GLU A 609 -14.64 -2.17 18.21
CA GLU A 609 -13.76 -1.05 17.86
C GLU A 609 -14.11 -0.60 16.44
N ILE A 610 -14.76 0.56 16.30
CA ILE A 610 -15.20 1.08 15.01
C ILE A 610 -14.01 1.67 14.27
N VAL A 611 -13.77 1.17 13.06
CA VAL A 611 -12.72 1.65 12.14
C VAL A 611 -13.30 2.48 10.99
N GLY A 612 -14.58 2.29 10.65
CA GLY A 612 -15.26 3.10 9.65
C GLY A 612 -16.77 3.13 9.77
N VAL A 613 -17.38 4.20 9.25
CA VAL A 613 -18.83 4.32 9.07
C VAL A 613 -19.13 5.00 7.74
N ARG A 614 -20.26 4.65 7.13
CA ARG A 614 -20.82 5.38 5.99
C ARG A 614 -22.35 5.50 6.16
N PRO A 615 -23.03 6.42 5.45
CA PRO A 615 -24.50 6.45 5.45
C PRO A 615 -25.05 5.06 5.13
N ALA A 616 -26.01 4.58 5.90
CA ALA A 616 -26.72 3.37 5.54
C ALA A 616 -27.39 3.59 4.18
N ILE A 617 -27.17 2.67 3.23
CA ILE A 617 -27.91 2.68 1.97
C ILE A 617 -29.37 2.36 2.32
N GLN A 618 -30.22 3.38 2.41
CA GLN A 618 -31.65 3.16 2.52
C GLN A 618 -32.10 2.41 1.25
N PRO A 619 -32.69 1.20 1.36
CA PRO A 619 -33.53 0.72 0.26
C PRO A 619 -34.63 1.77 0.08
N LEU A 620 -34.76 2.34 -1.12
CA LEU A 620 -35.51 3.58 -1.38
C LEU A 620 -36.84 3.65 -0.60
N GLU A 621 -36.83 4.29 0.57
CA GLU A 621 -38.06 4.78 1.18
C GLU A 621 -38.48 5.95 0.30
N LEU A 622 -39.49 5.71 -0.54
CA LEU A 622 -40.16 6.76 -1.29
C LEU A 622 -40.65 7.80 -0.29
N LEU A 623 -39.86 8.86 -0.12
CA LEU A 623 -40.21 9.99 0.75
C LEU A 623 -41.65 10.41 0.44
N PRO A 624 -42.48 10.67 1.46
CA PRO A 624 -43.77 11.29 1.22
C PRO A 624 -43.50 12.66 0.58
N ILE A 625 -43.76 12.76 -0.72
CA ILE A 625 -43.59 14.00 -1.47
C ILE A 625 -44.47 15.05 -0.82
N GLU A 626 -43.86 16.00 -0.11
CA GLU A 626 -44.57 17.10 0.55
C GLU A 626 -45.19 17.99 -0.53
N ASN A 627 -46.50 17.78 -0.78
CA ASN A 627 -47.45 18.73 -1.37
C ASN A 627 -46.91 19.82 -2.31
N GLN A 628 -46.06 19.45 -3.28
CA GLN A 628 -45.86 20.29 -4.45
C GLN A 628 -47.10 20.17 -5.32
N ARG A 629 -47.84 21.27 -5.40
CA ARG A 629 -49.09 21.35 -6.15
C ARG A 629 -48.81 21.13 -7.64
N SER A 630 -49.53 20.17 -8.21
CA SER A 630 -49.95 20.13 -9.62
C SER A 630 -48.91 20.56 -10.66
N THR A 631 -48.08 19.61 -11.10
CA THR A 631 -47.65 19.48 -12.50
C THR A 631 -47.72 18.00 -12.91
N ASP A 632 -48.93 17.60 -13.29
CA ASP A 632 -49.29 16.60 -14.30
C ASP A 632 -48.68 15.19 -14.25
N VAL A 633 -49.32 14.34 -13.44
CA VAL A 633 -49.30 12.86 -13.59
C VAL A 633 -49.75 12.43 -14.99
N ASP A 634 -50.63 13.20 -15.63
CA ASP A 634 -51.15 12.92 -16.98
C ASP A 634 -50.05 13.03 -18.06
N THR A 635 -49.03 13.89 -17.87
CA THR A 635 -47.89 14.01 -18.80
C THR A 635 -46.99 12.77 -18.73
N ALA A 636 -46.71 12.26 -17.52
CA ALA A 636 -45.87 11.07 -17.33
C ALA A 636 -46.46 9.83 -18.03
N ILE A 637 -47.78 9.62 -17.93
CA ILE A 637 -48.44 8.47 -18.60
C ILE A 637 -48.41 8.62 -20.14
N HIS A 638 -48.41 9.84 -20.67
CA HIS A 638 -48.34 10.11 -22.10
C HIS A 638 -46.95 9.93 -22.74
N GLU A 639 -45.87 9.98 -21.96
CA GLU A 639 -44.49 9.85 -22.48
C GLU A 639 -43.87 8.46 -22.29
N MET A 640 -44.39 7.62 -21.40
CA MET A 640 -43.87 6.27 -21.13
C MET A 640 -43.87 5.32 -22.34
N LEU A 641 -42.86 4.47 -22.45
CA LEU A 641 -42.84 3.33 -23.38
C LEU A 641 -43.76 2.19 -22.88
N PRO A 642 -44.43 1.46 -23.78
CA PRO A 642 -45.29 0.33 -23.41
C PRO A 642 -44.46 -0.90 -23.01
N GLY A 643 -44.28 -1.09 -21.70
CA GLY A 643 -43.60 -2.25 -21.12
C GLY A 643 -44.42 -2.92 -20.02
N LYS A 644 -44.04 -4.16 -19.66
CA LYS A 644 -44.49 -4.84 -18.44
C LYS A 644 -43.39 -4.75 -17.39
N VAL A 645 -43.74 -4.29 -16.19
CA VAL A 645 -42.81 -4.13 -15.07
C VAL A 645 -43.38 -4.78 -13.83
N GLU A 646 -42.59 -5.65 -13.22
CA GLU A 646 -42.88 -6.22 -11.91
C GLU A 646 -42.38 -5.30 -10.80
N PHE A 647 -43.18 -5.11 -9.76
CA PHE A 647 -42.82 -4.29 -8.60
C PHE A 647 -43.41 -4.86 -7.31
N TYR A 648 -42.71 -4.63 -6.19
CA TYR A 648 -43.22 -5.01 -4.88
C TYR A 648 -43.97 -3.84 -4.23
N TYR A 649 -45.16 -4.13 -3.69
CA TYR A 649 -45.91 -3.20 -2.87
C TYR A 649 -46.51 -3.94 -1.67
N ASN A 650 -46.30 -3.44 -0.45
CA ASN A 650 -46.72 -4.08 0.81
C ASN A 650 -46.38 -5.59 0.88
N ARG A 651 -45.14 -5.95 0.52
CA ARG A 651 -44.61 -7.34 0.49
C ARG A 651 -45.36 -8.30 -0.46
N ARG A 652 -46.10 -7.78 -1.45
CA ARG A 652 -46.69 -8.56 -2.56
C ARG A 652 -46.11 -8.10 -3.89
N LEU A 653 -45.92 -9.04 -4.81
CA LEU A 653 -45.50 -8.79 -6.18
C LEU A 653 -46.71 -8.37 -7.02
N TYR A 654 -46.56 -7.32 -7.84
CA TYR A 654 -47.56 -6.86 -8.78
C TYR A 654 -46.92 -6.67 -10.17
N GLU A 655 -47.68 -6.93 -11.23
CA GLU A 655 -47.30 -6.63 -12.61
C GLU A 655 -48.03 -5.35 -13.05
N CYS A 656 -47.32 -4.34 -13.56
CA CYS A 656 -47.93 -3.16 -14.16
C CYS A 656 -47.52 -2.97 -15.62
N SER A 657 -48.40 -2.32 -16.39
CA SER A 657 -48.15 -1.98 -17.80
C SER A 657 -49.02 -0.82 -18.26
N VAL A 658 -48.55 -0.06 -19.24
CA VAL A 658 -49.36 0.94 -19.97
C VAL A 658 -49.75 0.34 -21.32
N SER A 659 -51.05 0.31 -21.61
CA SER A 659 -51.58 -0.20 -22.88
C SER A 659 -52.26 0.91 -23.68
N THR A 660 -52.01 0.95 -24.99
CA THR A 660 -52.67 1.87 -25.94
C THR A 660 -53.83 1.15 -26.63
N GLN A 661 -55.01 1.77 -26.65
CA GLN A 661 -56.12 1.27 -27.47
C GLN A 661 -56.19 2.02 -28.80
N THR A 662 -56.28 1.27 -29.90
CA THR A 662 -56.58 1.80 -31.24
C THR A 662 -58.05 1.56 -31.57
N GLY A 663 -58.86 2.62 -31.49
CA GLY A 663 -60.23 2.63 -32.00
C GLY A 663 -60.26 2.66 -33.54
N THR A 664 -61.25 2.01 -34.14
CA THR A 664 -61.47 2.09 -35.59
C THR A 664 -62.06 3.44 -35.98
N ALA A 665 -61.26 4.26 -36.66
CA ALA A 665 -61.62 5.54 -37.30
C ALA A 665 -62.18 6.63 -36.35
N SER A 666 -61.38 7.70 -36.19
CA SER A 666 -61.71 8.97 -35.52
C SER A 666 -62.20 8.89 -34.06
N GLU A 667 -61.27 8.67 -33.12
CA GLU A 667 -61.22 9.32 -31.80
C GLU A 667 -59.86 9.04 -31.11
N GLU A 668 -59.55 9.71 -30.01
CA GLU A 668 -58.20 9.83 -29.43
C GLU A 668 -57.60 8.51 -28.94
N THR A 669 -56.27 8.36 -29.06
CA THR A 669 -55.53 7.20 -28.50
C THR A 669 -55.49 7.27 -26.97
N SER A 670 -56.45 6.64 -26.31
CA SER A 670 -56.44 6.47 -24.85
C SER A 670 -55.35 5.48 -24.42
N ARG A 671 -54.49 5.90 -23.49
CA ARG A 671 -53.61 5.03 -22.72
C ARG A 671 -54.35 4.54 -21.47
N GLU A 672 -54.11 3.29 -21.07
CA GLU A 672 -54.69 2.67 -19.87
C GLU A 672 -53.58 2.02 -19.05
N LEU A 673 -53.40 2.48 -17.80
CA LEU A 673 -52.53 1.84 -16.81
C LEU A 673 -53.25 0.60 -16.27
N ARG A 674 -52.59 -0.55 -16.34
CA ARG A 674 -53.12 -1.84 -15.88
C ARG A 674 -52.19 -2.42 -14.83
N ILE A 675 -52.72 -2.67 -13.63
CA ILE A 675 -51.99 -3.24 -12.49
C ILE A 675 -52.65 -4.57 -12.12
N ARG A 676 -51.88 -5.66 -12.21
CA ARG A 676 -52.30 -7.03 -11.92
C ARG A 676 -51.69 -7.50 -10.62
N ASN A 677 -52.49 -8.15 -9.77
CA ASN A 677 -52.03 -8.85 -8.57
C ASN A 677 -51.71 -10.34 -8.84
N PRO A 678 -51.07 -11.06 -7.90
CA PRO A 678 -50.77 -12.49 -8.06
C PRO A 678 -52.02 -13.35 -8.27
N GLU A 679 -53.17 -12.92 -7.74
CA GLU A 679 -54.46 -13.58 -7.89
C GLU A 679 -55.13 -13.35 -9.26
N GLY A 680 -54.48 -12.65 -10.20
CA GLY A 680 -54.93 -12.47 -11.59
C GLY A 680 -56.00 -11.39 -11.79
N CYS A 681 -56.40 -10.68 -10.74
CA CYS A 681 -57.27 -9.51 -10.82
C CYS A 681 -56.48 -8.30 -11.35
N VAL A 682 -57.11 -7.51 -12.21
CA VAL A 682 -56.51 -6.33 -12.86
C VAL A 682 -57.30 -5.09 -12.48
N LEU A 683 -56.59 -4.09 -11.94
CA LEU A 683 -57.04 -2.71 -11.85
C LEU A 683 -56.63 -1.98 -13.13
N ALA A 684 -57.60 -1.47 -13.89
CA ALA A 684 -57.40 -0.68 -15.09
C ALA A 684 -57.83 0.77 -14.83
N VAL A 685 -56.96 1.73 -15.18
CA VAL A 685 -57.13 3.17 -14.90
C VAL A 685 -56.77 3.98 -16.14
N GLN A 686 -57.66 4.88 -16.54
CA GLN A 686 -57.40 5.85 -17.62
C GLN A 686 -56.88 7.18 -17.05
N PRO A 687 -55.98 7.90 -17.75
CA PRO A 687 -55.57 9.27 -17.42
C PRO A 687 -56.77 10.17 -17.13
N SER A 688 -56.58 11.13 -16.21
CA SER A 688 -57.58 12.08 -15.75
C SER A 688 -58.92 11.51 -15.21
N GLN A 689 -59.14 10.18 -15.14
CA GLN A 689 -60.38 9.59 -14.61
C GLN A 689 -60.31 9.31 -13.10
N ARG A 690 -61.42 9.59 -12.41
CA ARG A 690 -61.61 9.29 -10.97
C ARG A 690 -62.15 7.88 -10.70
N GLN A 691 -62.40 7.11 -11.76
CA GLN A 691 -62.91 5.76 -11.67
C GLN A 691 -61.99 4.81 -12.45
N GLY A 692 -61.81 3.61 -11.91
CA GLY A 692 -61.09 2.51 -12.53
C GLY A 692 -61.95 1.26 -12.58
N LEU A 693 -61.54 0.29 -13.39
CA LEU A 693 -62.19 -1.02 -13.50
C LEU A 693 -61.35 -2.08 -12.81
N LEU A 694 -61.92 -2.79 -11.84
CA LEU A 694 -61.25 -3.85 -11.08
C LEU A 694 -61.91 -5.20 -11.36
N GLY A 695 -61.18 -6.14 -11.95
CA GLY A 695 -61.71 -7.49 -12.19
C GLY A 695 -60.75 -8.44 -12.89
N THR A 696 -61.15 -9.71 -12.99
CA THR A 696 -60.42 -10.75 -13.73
C THR A 696 -60.73 -10.75 -15.24
N SER A 697 -61.85 -10.16 -15.64
CA SER A 697 -62.22 -9.88 -17.03
C SER A 697 -62.94 -8.52 -17.13
N ARG A 698 -63.02 -7.91 -18.31
CA ARG A 698 -63.75 -6.64 -18.48
C ARG A 698 -65.25 -6.81 -18.29
N ASP A 699 -65.81 -7.96 -18.69
CA ASP A 699 -67.24 -8.27 -18.57
C ASP A 699 -67.66 -8.55 -17.11
N THR A 700 -66.69 -8.76 -16.21
CA THR A 700 -66.89 -8.98 -14.76
C THR A 700 -66.26 -7.91 -13.88
N ALA A 701 -65.78 -6.79 -14.44
CA ALA A 701 -65.09 -5.75 -13.69
C ALA A 701 -66.07 -4.86 -12.92
N THR A 702 -65.73 -4.53 -11.68
CA THR A 702 -66.45 -3.54 -10.86
C THR A 702 -65.81 -2.17 -11.02
N VAL A 703 -66.63 -1.12 -10.99
CA VAL A 703 -66.16 0.27 -10.98
C VAL A 703 -65.68 0.61 -9.57
N VAL A 704 -64.44 1.06 -9.44
CA VAL A 704 -63.82 1.48 -8.17
C VAL A 704 -63.37 2.93 -8.23
N ASP A 705 -63.44 3.63 -7.09
CA ASP A 705 -62.90 4.99 -6.94
C ASP A 705 -61.38 4.91 -6.69
N VAL A 706 -60.59 5.34 -7.68
CA VAL A 706 -59.13 5.25 -7.63
C VAL A 706 -58.49 6.28 -6.69
N LEU A 707 -59.26 7.24 -6.18
CA LEU A 707 -58.80 8.20 -5.16
C LEU A 707 -58.82 7.61 -3.75
N GLN A 708 -59.38 6.41 -3.55
CA GLN A 708 -59.28 5.74 -2.25
C GLN A 708 -57.81 5.37 -1.95
N PRO A 709 -57.31 5.58 -0.71
CA PRO A 709 -55.86 5.58 -0.43
C PRO A 709 -55.10 4.32 -0.86
N HIS A 710 -55.74 3.15 -0.80
CA HIS A 710 -55.12 1.88 -1.16
C HIS A 710 -54.95 1.72 -2.68
N TYR A 711 -55.91 2.15 -3.49
CA TYR A 711 -55.78 2.18 -4.95
C TYR A 711 -54.81 3.30 -5.37
N PHE A 712 -54.95 4.50 -4.81
CA PHE A 712 -54.09 5.65 -5.14
C PHE A 712 -52.61 5.37 -4.90
N ASN A 713 -52.26 4.79 -3.76
CA ASN A 713 -50.86 4.46 -3.44
C ASN A 713 -50.32 3.29 -4.30
N LEU A 714 -51.15 2.30 -4.63
CA LEU A 714 -50.78 1.22 -5.56
C LEU A 714 -50.52 1.76 -6.98
N ILE A 715 -51.35 2.70 -7.44
CA ILE A 715 -51.19 3.40 -8.72
C ILE A 715 -49.88 4.20 -8.76
N ARG A 716 -49.58 4.97 -7.70
CA ARG A 716 -48.29 5.68 -7.59
C ARG A 716 -47.09 4.75 -7.62
N ALA A 717 -47.15 3.61 -6.93
CA ALA A 717 -46.07 2.64 -6.91
C ALA A 717 -45.84 2.00 -8.30
N ALA A 718 -46.93 1.69 -9.03
CA ALA A 718 -46.85 1.21 -10.41
C ALA A 718 -46.24 2.24 -11.36
N ILE A 719 -46.64 3.51 -11.27
CA ILE A 719 -46.08 4.60 -12.09
C ILE A 719 -44.58 4.76 -11.84
N ALA A 720 -44.15 4.82 -10.56
CA ALA A 720 -42.73 4.93 -10.22
C ALA A 720 -41.89 3.74 -10.70
N ALA A 721 -42.46 2.52 -10.70
CA ALA A 721 -41.79 1.34 -11.26
C ALA A 721 -41.61 1.44 -12.78
N LEU A 722 -42.62 1.94 -13.50
CA LEU A 722 -42.55 2.20 -14.95
C LEU A 722 -41.54 3.29 -15.30
N GLU A 723 -41.45 4.38 -14.52
CA GLU A 723 -40.42 5.44 -14.69
C GLU A 723 -39.01 4.88 -14.51
N LEU A 724 -38.80 4.05 -13.48
CA LEU A 724 -37.50 3.44 -13.20
C LEU A 724 -37.09 2.45 -14.30
N ALA A 725 -38.04 1.67 -14.82
CA ALA A 725 -37.81 0.75 -15.93
C ALA A 725 -37.45 1.49 -17.23
N ASP A 726 -38.17 2.55 -17.58
CA ASP A 726 -37.86 3.39 -18.75
C ASP A 726 -36.48 4.05 -18.62
N LYS A 727 -36.14 4.58 -17.43
CA LYS A 727 -34.81 5.13 -17.16
C LYS A 727 -33.70 4.07 -17.27
N ARG A 728 -33.95 2.84 -16.80
CA ARG A 728 -33.03 1.71 -16.93
C ARG A 728 -32.87 1.27 -18.39
N GLU A 729 -33.95 1.23 -19.17
CA GLU A 729 -33.91 0.89 -20.60
C GLU A 729 -33.16 1.97 -21.41
N ARG A 730 -33.31 3.26 -21.06
CA ARG A 730 -32.51 4.35 -21.63
C ARG A 730 -31.03 4.24 -21.28
N LEU A 731 -30.69 3.81 -20.05
CA LEU A 731 -29.30 3.55 -19.65
C LEU A 731 -28.73 2.38 -20.45
N ILE A 732 -29.45 1.25 -20.52
CA ILE A 732 -29.07 0.08 -21.32
C ILE A 732 -28.94 0.43 -22.80
N LYS A 733 -29.79 1.31 -23.36
CA LYS A 733 -29.62 1.80 -24.74
C LYS A 733 -28.40 2.70 -24.90
N THR A 734 -28.04 3.50 -23.89
CA THR A 734 -26.81 4.30 -23.90
C THR A 734 -25.58 3.39 -23.85
N GLU A 735 -25.60 2.37 -22.98
CA GLU A 735 -24.55 1.35 -22.88
C GLU A 735 -24.45 0.50 -24.15
N GLN A 736 -25.57 0.14 -24.77
CA GLN A 736 -25.60 -0.56 -26.06
C GLN A 736 -25.11 0.32 -27.20
N GLN A 737 -25.42 1.62 -27.21
CA GLN A 737 -24.86 2.58 -28.16
C GLN A 737 -23.36 2.77 -27.96
N LEU A 738 -22.88 2.78 -26.71
CA LEU A 738 -21.45 2.78 -26.41
C LEU A 738 -20.78 1.50 -26.92
N ALA A 739 -21.35 0.33 -26.60
CA ALA A 739 -20.90 -0.98 -27.08
C ALA A 739 -21.09 -1.21 -28.60
N GLU A 740 -21.88 -0.38 -29.27
CA GLU A 740 -22.05 -0.38 -30.73
C GLU A 740 -21.09 0.61 -31.41
N CYS A 741 -20.77 1.74 -30.78
CA CYS A 741 -19.60 2.56 -31.14
C CYS A 741 -18.29 1.77 -30.96
N GLU A 742 -18.12 1.06 -29.84
CA GLU A 742 -16.99 0.17 -29.59
C GLU A 742 -16.93 -0.97 -30.62
N ARG A 743 -18.07 -1.58 -30.98
CA ARG A 743 -18.11 -2.55 -32.09
C ARG A 743 -17.87 -1.93 -33.46
N GLN A 744 -18.25 -0.68 -33.73
CA GLN A 744 -17.90 0.01 -34.96
C GLN A 744 -16.40 0.32 -35.03
N VAL A 745 -15.78 0.69 -33.91
CA VAL A 745 -14.31 0.82 -33.80
C VAL A 745 -13.65 -0.55 -34.00
N LEU A 746 -14.17 -1.61 -33.39
CA LEU A 746 -13.68 -2.98 -33.58
C LEU A 746 -13.84 -3.42 -35.04
N GLN A 747 -14.95 -3.11 -35.69
CA GLN A 747 -15.23 -3.48 -37.08
C GLN A 747 -14.46 -2.63 -38.10
N LEU A 748 -14.12 -1.38 -37.75
CA LEU A 748 -13.14 -0.58 -38.49
C LEU A 748 -11.73 -1.18 -38.35
N ASN A 749 -11.36 -1.66 -37.16
CA ASN A 749 -10.11 -2.38 -36.94
C ASN A 749 -10.10 -3.72 -37.68
N GLU A 750 -11.18 -4.50 -37.66
CA GLU A 750 -11.34 -5.73 -38.46
C GLU A 750 -11.32 -5.45 -39.97
N GLN A 751 -11.79 -4.29 -40.44
CA GLN A 751 -11.67 -3.89 -41.85
C GLN A 751 -10.23 -3.50 -42.20
N VAL A 752 -9.47 -2.91 -41.26
CA VAL A 752 -8.04 -2.65 -41.40
C VAL A 752 -7.25 -3.96 -41.38
N GLU A 753 -7.58 -4.90 -40.49
CA GLU A 753 -7.01 -6.25 -40.43
C GLU A 753 -7.39 -7.08 -41.68
N ALA A 754 -8.63 -6.99 -42.18
CA ALA A 754 -9.07 -7.68 -43.40
C ALA A 754 -8.48 -7.12 -44.70
N LEU A 755 -7.78 -5.97 -44.64
CA LEU A 755 -6.96 -5.46 -45.74
C LEU A 755 -5.51 -6.01 -45.70
N GLN A 756 -5.07 -6.61 -44.60
CA GLN A 756 -3.75 -7.26 -44.47
C GLN A 756 -3.57 -8.59 -45.24
N PRO A 757 -4.57 -9.48 -45.46
CA PRO A 757 -4.34 -10.81 -46.03
C PRO A 757 -3.96 -10.80 -47.51
N HIS A 758 -4.22 -9.69 -48.23
CA HIS A 758 -3.78 -9.54 -49.62
C HIS A 758 -2.27 -9.40 -49.80
N VAL A 759 -1.49 -9.37 -48.70
CA VAL A 759 -0.02 -9.34 -48.71
C VAL A 759 0.61 -10.65 -48.18
N GLN A 760 -0.16 -11.53 -47.53
CA GLN A 760 0.35 -12.72 -46.83
C GLN A 760 -0.27 -14.04 -47.31
N ALA A 761 -0.32 -14.23 -48.63
CA ALA A 761 -0.81 -15.47 -49.26
C ALA A 761 0.30 -16.32 -49.90
N GLU A 762 1.50 -16.37 -49.32
CA GLU A 762 2.49 -17.42 -49.64
C GLU A 762 3.50 -17.65 -48.48
N ALA A 763 3.81 -18.93 -48.22
CA ALA A 763 4.93 -19.45 -47.43
C ALA A 763 4.98 -19.27 -45.89
N ILE A 764 4.05 -19.90 -45.13
CA ILE A 764 4.38 -20.44 -43.78
C ILE A 764 3.83 -21.87 -43.59
N ALA A 765 4.73 -22.86 -43.65
CA ALA A 765 4.73 -24.14 -42.92
C ALA A 765 5.92 -25.02 -43.38
N PRO A 766 6.50 -25.92 -42.56
CA PRO A 766 6.35 -26.09 -41.10
C PRO A 766 7.69 -26.09 -40.33
N LEU A 767 7.76 -25.38 -39.20
CA LEU A 767 8.77 -25.60 -38.16
C LEU A 767 8.12 -25.66 -36.76
N ALA A 768 7.26 -26.66 -36.60
CA ALA A 768 6.77 -27.12 -35.30
C ALA A 768 6.92 -28.65 -35.25
N ALA A 769 8.05 -29.12 -34.71
CA ALA A 769 8.25 -30.52 -34.36
C ALA A 769 8.09 -30.64 -32.83
N PRO A 770 7.23 -31.53 -32.30
CA PRO A 770 6.82 -31.47 -30.87
C PRO A 770 7.88 -31.87 -29.83
N ASP A 771 9.09 -32.31 -30.23
CA ASP A 771 10.04 -33.02 -29.37
C ASP A 771 11.42 -32.31 -29.22
N ALA A 772 11.50 -31.00 -29.42
CA ALA A 772 12.76 -30.26 -29.27
C ALA A 772 13.09 -29.95 -27.81
N THR A 773 14.23 -30.46 -27.31
CA THR A 773 14.74 -30.18 -25.97
C THR A 773 15.04 -28.68 -25.77
N PRO A 774 14.77 -28.08 -24.60
CA PRO A 774 15.05 -26.67 -24.36
C PRO A 774 16.52 -26.31 -24.60
N LEU A 775 16.76 -25.24 -25.36
CA LEU A 775 18.11 -24.75 -25.63
C LEU A 775 18.75 -24.22 -24.36
N THR A 776 19.98 -24.65 -24.06
CA THR A 776 20.70 -24.18 -22.88
C THR A 776 21.11 -22.71 -23.05
N PRO A 777 21.29 -21.95 -21.95
CA PRO A 777 21.75 -20.55 -22.02
C PRO A 777 23.05 -20.37 -22.80
N LYS A 778 23.94 -21.38 -22.78
CA LYS A 778 25.16 -21.40 -23.57
C LYS A 778 24.89 -21.49 -25.07
N GLN A 779 23.99 -22.36 -25.51
CA GLN A 779 23.63 -22.52 -26.93
C GLN A 779 22.92 -21.27 -27.48
N ILE A 780 22.07 -20.64 -26.68
CA ILE A 780 21.40 -19.38 -27.06
C ILE A 780 22.43 -18.25 -27.20
N ARG A 781 23.40 -18.17 -26.26
CA ARG A 781 24.52 -17.22 -26.33
C ARG A 781 25.43 -17.48 -27.53
N GLU A 782 25.72 -18.74 -27.86
CA GLU A 782 26.51 -19.11 -29.05
C GLU A 782 25.77 -18.84 -30.37
N ALA A 783 24.44 -19.04 -30.41
CA ALA A 783 23.61 -18.67 -31.55
C ALA A 783 23.54 -17.15 -31.76
N LEU A 784 23.33 -16.38 -30.70
CA LEU A 784 23.39 -14.91 -30.72
C LEU A 784 24.75 -14.40 -31.18
N HIS A 785 25.84 -14.98 -30.66
CA HIS A 785 27.21 -14.67 -31.09
C HIS A 785 27.42 -14.93 -32.59
N GLN A 786 26.94 -16.06 -33.11
CA GLN A 786 27.02 -16.37 -34.54
C GLN A 786 26.17 -15.44 -35.41
N HIS A 787 25.01 -14.99 -34.93
CA HIS A 787 24.10 -14.12 -35.69
C HIS A 787 24.54 -12.65 -35.71
N LEU A 788 25.02 -12.13 -34.56
CA LEU A 788 25.58 -10.78 -34.44
C LEU A 788 26.98 -10.65 -35.05
N GLY A 789 27.71 -11.77 -35.12
CA GLY A 789 29.11 -11.81 -35.53
C GLY A 789 30.07 -11.40 -34.41
N GLU A 790 31.29 -11.92 -34.46
CA GLU A 790 32.30 -11.79 -33.40
C GLU A 790 32.63 -10.33 -33.06
N THR A 791 32.69 -9.45 -34.07
CA THR A 791 33.00 -8.02 -33.89
C THR A 791 31.92 -7.27 -33.10
N VAL A 792 30.63 -7.52 -33.37
CA VAL A 792 29.53 -6.84 -32.65
C VAL A 792 29.36 -7.47 -31.27
N TRP A 793 29.44 -8.80 -31.19
CA TRP A 793 29.27 -9.54 -29.94
C TRP A 793 30.32 -9.19 -28.89
N THR A 794 31.60 -9.09 -29.29
CA THR A 794 32.70 -8.73 -28.37
C THR A 794 32.71 -7.25 -27.98
N ALA A 795 32.07 -6.36 -28.76
CA ALA A 795 31.92 -4.95 -28.44
C ALA A 795 30.80 -4.68 -27.40
N LEU A 796 29.78 -5.54 -27.32
CA LEU A 796 28.74 -5.45 -26.29
C LEU A 796 29.32 -5.70 -24.90
N HIS A 797 28.96 -4.85 -23.92
CA HIS A 797 29.36 -5.06 -22.53
C HIS A 797 28.88 -6.45 -22.03
N PRO A 798 29.68 -7.21 -21.24
CA PRO A 798 29.33 -8.59 -20.87
C PRO A 798 27.99 -8.77 -20.14
N ARG A 799 27.50 -7.75 -19.42
CA ARG A 799 26.14 -7.74 -18.88
C ARG A 799 25.09 -7.69 -20.01
N SER A 800 25.21 -6.78 -20.97
CA SER A 800 24.28 -6.64 -22.10
C SER A 800 24.24 -7.88 -23.01
N GLN A 801 25.37 -8.58 -23.19
CA GLN A 801 25.41 -9.90 -23.83
C GLN A 801 24.56 -10.94 -23.07
N THR A 802 24.57 -10.86 -21.73
CA THR A 802 23.86 -11.78 -20.83
C THR A 802 22.37 -11.42 -20.76
N ASP A 803 22.03 -10.12 -20.73
CA ASP A 803 20.65 -9.62 -20.73
C ASP A 803 19.93 -9.97 -22.05
N LEU A 804 20.59 -9.79 -23.20
CA LEU A 804 20.06 -10.21 -24.51
C LEU A 804 19.92 -11.74 -24.62
N ALA A 805 20.86 -12.51 -24.06
CA ALA A 805 20.75 -13.97 -24.03
C ALA A 805 19.62 -14.46 -23.11
N ALA A 806 19.36 -13.77 -21.99
CA ALA A 806 18.21 -14.05 -21.13
C ALA A 806 16.88 -13.72 -21.82
N ALA A 807 16.79 -12.58 -22.50
CA ALA A 807 15.60 -12.19 -23.25
C ALA A 807 15.32 -13.16 -24.44
N ALA A 808 16.36 -13.56 -25.18
CA ALA A 808 16.23 -14.56 -26.24
C ALA A 808 15.83 -15.94 -25.71
N LYS A 809 16.25 -16.32 -24.50
CA LYS A 809 15.79 -17.56 -23.84
C LYS A 809 14.29 -17.54 -23.59
N ILE A 810 13.76 -16.44 -23.02
CA ILE A 810 12.33 -16.28 -22.75
C ILE A 810 11.50 -16.35 -24.04
N MET A 811 12.02 -15.82 -25.15
CA MET A 811 11.38 -15.87 -26.48
C MET A 811 11.34 -17.28 -27.10
N LEU A 812 12.20 -18.19 -26.65
CA LEU A 812 12.31 -19.57 -27.19
C LEU A 812 11.53 -20.60 -26.35
N GLU A 813 10.84 -20.17 -25.29
CA GLU A 813 9.96 -21.02 -24.48
C GLU A 813 8.53 -21.04 -25.08
N PRO A 814 7.96 -22.22 -25.45
CA PRO A 814 6.72 -22.29 -26.24
C PRO A 814 5.50 -21.56 -25.67
N ASP A 815 5.39 -21.51 -24.33
CA ASP A 815 4.21 -21.01 -23.62
C ASP A 815 4.23 -19.47 -23.39
N ASN A 816 5.31 -18.78 -23.81
CA ASN A 816 5.65 -17.43 -23.33
C ASN A 816 5.65 -16.32 -24.41
N LEU A 817 5.24 -16.62 -25.65
CA LEU A 817 5.35 -15.72 -26.81
C LEU A 817 4.43 -14.48 -26.78
N GLU A 818 3.24 -14.56 -26.17
CA GLU A 818 2.33 -13.40 -26.04
C GLU A 818 2.52 -12.61 -24.73
N ALA A 819 2.98 -13.27 -23.66
CA ALA A 819 3.03 -12.68 -22.32
C ALA A 819 4.21 -11.71 -22.10
N ASN A 820 5.36 -11.96 -22.74
CA ASN A 820 6.64 -11.33 -22.37
C ASN A 820 7.15 -10.25 -23.33
N GLY A 821 6.37 -9.87 -24.35
CA GLY A 821 6.77 -8.83 -25.32
C GLY A 821 7.12 -7.49 -24.68
N ALA A 822 6.40 -7.08 -23.63
CA ALA A 822 6.62 -5.83 -22.93
C ALA A 822 7.98 -5.77 -22.19
N ASP A 823 8.45 -6.89 -21.61
CA ASP A 823 9.75 -6.92 -20.92
C ASP A 823 10.91 -6.90 -21.93
N LEU A 824 10.74 -7.54 -23.10
CA LEU A 824 11.70 -7.43 -24.21
C LEU A 824 11.81 -5.97 -24.71
N ILE A 825 10.67 -5.32 -24.98
CA ILE A 825 10.62 -3.92 -25.45
C ILE A 825 11.27 -2.98 -24.42
N LYS A 826 11.02 -3.19 -23.12
CA LYS A 826 11.62 -2.42 -22.04
C LYS A 826 13.15 -2.58 -21.99
N ARG A 827 13.66 -3.82 -21.92
CA ARG A 827 15.11 -4.10 -21.86
C ARG A 827 15.86 -3.63 -23.11
N LEU A 828 15.20 -3.69 -24.27
CA LEU A 828 15.67 -3.14 -25.52
C LEU A 828 15.82 -1.61 -25.43
N THR A 829 14.78 -0.93 -24.96
CA THR A 829 14.77 0.53 -24.77
C THR A 829 15.85 0.96 -23.79
N ASP A 830 15.95 0.32 -22.63
CA ASP A 830 16.98 0.59 -21.62
C ASP A 830 18.41 0.42 -22.18
N THR A 831 18.61 -0.55 -23.10
CA THR A 831 19.89 -0.78 -23.75
C THR A 831 20.20 0.30 -24.80
N LEU A 832 19.24 0.71 -25.62
CA LEU A 832 19.39 1.84 -26.54
C LEU A 832 19.64 3.15 -25.78
N GLU A 833 18.93 3.42 -24.68
CA GLU A 833 19.14 4.61 -23.88
C GLU A 833 20.53 4.66 -23.25
N ARG A 834 21.04 3.51 -22.77
CA ARG A 834 22.36 3.42 -22.11
C ARG A 834 23.52 3.52 -23.11
N GLU A 835 23.48 2.72 -24.17
CA GLU A 835 24.61 2.52 -25.09
C GLU A 835 24.63 3.52 -26.27
N LEU A 836 23.46 3.99 -26.72
CA LEU A 836 23.36 4.93 -27.85
C LEU A 836 23.04 6.36 -27.38
N VAL A 837 22.01 6.54 -26.56
CA VAL A 837 21.50 7.89 -26.23
C VAL A 837 22.43 8.65 -25.28
N GLN A 838 22.92 8.05 -24.18
CA GLN A 838 23.83 8.78 -23.28
C GLN A 838 25.13 9.23 -23.96
N PRO A 839 25.83 8.40 -24.77
CA PRO A 839 27.06 8.82 -25.42
C PRO A 839 26.82 9.90 -26.49
N LEU A 840 25.74 9.78 -27.27
CA LEU A 840 25.37 10.79 -28.28
C LEU A 840 25.10 12.17 -27.65
N PHE A 841 24.34 12.23 -26.55
CA PHE A 841 24.09 13.49 -25.85
C PHE A 841 25.34 14.05 -25.15
N ARG A 842 26.29 13.19 -24.75
CA ARG A 842 27.60 13.61 -24.23
C ARG A 842 28.42 14.31 -25.32
N GLU A 843 28.46 13.74 -26.52
CA GLU A 843 29.20 14.34 -27.64
C GLU A 843 28.52 15.60 -28.19
N LEU A 844 27.19 15.62 -28.29
CA LEU A 844 26.44 16.83 -28.63
C LEU A 844 26.71 17.96 -27.63
N ARG A 845 26.77 17.63 -26.33
CA ARG A 845 27.17 18.58 -25.29
C ARG A 845 28.60 19.09 -25.48
N THR A 846 29.56 18.20 -25.75
CA THR A 846 30.95 18.60 -26.03
C THR A 846 31.02 19.54 -27.22
N TYR A 847 30.35 19.20 -28.33
CA TYR A 847 30.30 20.01 -29.54
C TYR A 847 29.67 21.39 -29.30
N CYS A 848 28.48 21.44 -28.68
CA CYS A 848 27.77 22.69 -28.40
C CYS A 848 28.56 23.62 -27.46
N LEU A 849 29.24 23.07 -26.45
CA LEU A 849 30.09 23.88 -25.55
C LEU A 849 31.33 24.44 -26.24
N ALA A 850 31.93 23.69 -27.17
CA ALA A 850 33.15 24.11 -27.88
C ALA A 850 32.91 25.07 -29.06
N HIS A 851 31.79 24.91 -29.80
CA HIS A 851 31.57 25.60 -31.08
C HIS A 851 30.42 26.61 -31.07
N GLN A 852 29.46 26.50 -30.14
CA GLN A 852 28.26 27.35 -30.11
C GLN A 852 28.03 28.04 -28.74
N HIS A 853 28.76 27.63 -27.71
CA HIS A 853 28.60 28.04 -26.31
C HIS A 853 27.17 27.91 -25.75
N LEU A 854 26.43 26.89 -26.23
CA LEU A 854 25.07 26.59 -25.79
C LEU A 854 25.04 25.57 -24.65
N ASP A 855 24.19 25.81 -23.66
CA ASP A 855 23.85 24.89 -22.56
C ASP A 855 22.54 24.11 -22.82
N THR A 856 21.83 24.48 -23.89
CA THR A 856 20.51 23.97 -24.30
C THR A 856 20.46 23.88 -25.82
N ILE A 857 19.82 22.83 -26.35
CA ILE A 857 19.49 22.70 -27.78
C ILE A 857 18.17 21.96 -27.90
N ALA A 858 17.30 22.35 -28.83
CA ALA A 858 15.97 21.77 -29.00
C ALA A 858 15.06 21.86 -27.75
N GLU A 859 15.30 22.82 -26.85
CA GLU A 859 14.74 22.91 -25.48
C GLU A 859 15.25 21.83 -24.49
N ILE A 860 16.25 21.03 -24.90
CA ILE A 860 16.86 19.97 -24.09
C ILE A 860 18.15 20.52 -23.45
N PRO A 861 18.23 20.66 -22.11
CA PRO A 861 19.44 21.11 -21.44
C PRO A 861 20.54 20.03 -21.46
N LEU A 862 21.75 20.45 -21.85
CA LEU A 862 22.95 19.65 -22.08
C LEU A 862 23.84 19.63 -20.80
N ARG A 863 23.37 18.93 -19.77
CA ARG A 863 24.04 18.77 -18.46
C ARG A 863 24.88 17.49 -18.38
N SER A 864 25.93 17.49 -17.56
CA SER A 864 26.92 16.39 -17.45
C SER A 864 26.45 15.16 -16.66
N ARG A 865 25.41 15.29 -15.82
CA ARG A 865 24.85 14.20 -15.00
C ARG A 865 23.40 13.81 -15.35
N LYS A 866 22.83 14.41 -16.41
CA LYS A 866 21.46 14.13 -16.82
C LYS A 866 21.39 12.79 -17.57
N LYS A 867 20.39 11.95 -17.24
CA LYS A 867 20.00 10.80 -18.06
C LYS A 867 19.13 11.28 -19.23
N TYR A 868 19.53 11.00 -20.46
CA TYR A 868 18.78 11.34 -21.68
C TYR A 868 17.99 10.13 -22.16
N ARG A 869 16.74 10.34 -22.61
CA ARG A 869 15.84 9.25 -23.04
C ARG A 869 15.76 9.12 -24.55
N LEU A 870 15.31 7.96 -25.05
CA LEU A 870 15.15 7.71 -26.49
C LEU A 870 14.20 8.74 -27.13
N SER A 871 13.12 9.10 -26.44
CA SER A 871 12.21 10.18 -26.83
C SER A 871 12.91 11.54 -27.02
N MET A 872 13.96 11.84 -26.24
CA MET A 872 14.74 13.08 -26.40
C MET A 872 15.61 13.05 -27.68
N LEU A 873 16.14 11.90 -28.06
CA LEU A 873 16.83 11.72 -29.35
C LEU A 873 15.86 11.90 -30.52
N LEU A 874 14.63 11.38 -30.41
CA LEU A 874 13.59 11.59 -31.42
C LEU A 874 13.24 13.07 -31.58
N THR A 875 13.11 13.83 -30.48
CA THR A 875 12.93 15.29 -30.53
C THR A 875 14.09 16.01 -31.25
N LEU A 876 15.34 15.57 -31.06
CA LEU A 876 16.49 16.13 -31.81
C LEU A 876 16.38 15.84 -33.31
N LEU A 877 16.04 14.61 -33.68
CA LEU A 877 15.91 14.20 -35.09
C LEU A 877 14.76 14.93 -35.79
N GLU A 878 13.63 15.11 -35.11
CA GLU A 878 12.51 15.91 -35.62
C GLU A 878 12.89 17.38 -35.76
N LYS A 879 13.48 18.02 -34.74
CA LYS A 879 13.90 19.42 -34.86
C LYS A 879 15.02 19.63 -35.89
N ALA A 880 15.92 18.66 -36.10
CA ALA A 880 16.93 18.71 -37.16
C ALA A 880 16.35 18.78 -38.59
N SER A 881 15.09 18.37 -38.78
CA SER A 881 14.36 18.47 -40.05
C SER A 881 13.65 19.82 -40.29
N THR A 882 13.67 20.74 -39.32
CA THR A 882 13.02 22.06 -39.41
C THR A 882 13.97 23.16 -39.92
N ASP A 883 13.46 24.29 -40.43
CA ASP A 883 14.31 25.47 -40.72
C ASP A 883 14.44 26.38 -39.50
N THR A 884 15.11 25.88 -38.46
CA THR A 884 15.39 26.60 -37.20
C THR A 884 16.89 26.77 -36.96
N ALA A 885 17.26 27.65 -36.01
CA ALA A 885 18.66 27.81 -35.62
C ALA A 885 19.26 26.52 -35.04
N ASP A 886 18.51 25.85 -34.16
CA ASP A 886 18.86 24.55 -33.59
C ASP A 886 19.06 23.49 -34.68
N ALA A 887 18.21 23.47 -35.72
CA ALA A 887 18.34 22.52 -36.81
C ALA A 887 19.65 22.67 -37.59
N LYS A 888 20.10 23.91 -37.83
CA LYS A 888 21.39 24.18 -38.49
C LYS A 888 22.57 23.72 -37.64
N ILE A 889 22.48 23.91 -36.32
CA ILE A 889 23.49 23.40 -35.38
C ILE A 889 23.50 21.87 -35.36
N LEU A 890 22.33 21.22 -35.35
CA LEU A 890 22.22 19.76 -35.39
C LEU A 890 22.72 19.18 -36.70
N GLN A 891 22.35 19.74 -37.86
CA GLN A 891 22.86 19.33 -39.18
C GLN A 891 24.39 19.46 -39.27
N THR A 892 24.96 20.52 -38.71
CA THR A 892 26.42 20.70 -38.65
C THR A 892 27.04 19.67 -37.70
N PHE A 893 26.47 19.46 -36.51
CA PHE A 893 26.91 18.41 -35.58
C PHE A 893 26.87 17.01 -36.20
N TRP A 894 25.80 16.63 -36.90
CA TRP A 894 25.71 15.34 -37.61
C TRP A 894 26.71 15.21 -38.76
N THR A 895 27.21 16.32 -39.30
CA THR A 895 28.26 16.30 -40.35
C THR A 895 29.66 16.22 -39.74
N ASP A 896 29.89 16.95 -38.64
CA ASP A 896 31.20 17.10 -38.00
C ASP A 896 31.46 16.08 -36.86
N CYS A 897 30.47 15.25 -36.51
CA CYS A 897 30.59 14.31 -35.40
C CYS A 897 31.74 13.30 -35.65
N PRO A 898 32.69 13.12 -34.73
CA PRO A 898 33.82 12.21 -34.95
C PRO A 898 33.45 10.72 -34.92
N TYR A 899 32.18 10.39 -34.64
CA TYR A 899 31.64 9.03 -34.61
C TYR A 899 30.73 8.80 -35.82
N PRO A 900 31.17 8.04 -36.86
CA PRO A 900 30.38 7.72 -38.05
C PRO A 900 28.96 7.19 -37.75
N ALA A 901 28.77 6.48 -36.64
CA ALA A 901 27.48 6.03 -36.13
C ALA A 901 26.47 7.18 -35.97
N PHE A 902 26.91 8.28 -35.36
CA PHE A 902 26.09 9.45 -35.09
C PHE A 902 25.85 10.30 -36.34
N GLN A 903 26.82 10.32 -37.26
CA GLN A 903 26.60 10.89 -38.60
C GLN A 903 25.50 10.14 -39.35
N THR A 904 25.54 8.80 -39.31
CA THR A 904 24.55 7.93 -39.98
C THR A 904 23.14 8.14 -39.42
N ILE A 905 22.99 8.27 -38.09
CA ILE A 905 21.72 8.58 -37.43
C ILE A 905 21.10 9.90 -37.92
N GLY A 906 21.92 10.93 -38.14
CA GLY A 906 21.46 12.22 -38.67
C GLY A 906 21.13 12.22 -40.17
N GLN A 907 21.57 11.19 -40.92
CA GLN A 907 21.48 11.13 -42.38
C GLN A 907 20.48 10.08 -42.91
N HIS A 908 20.10 9.08 -42.11
CA HIS A 908 19.13 8.04 -42.48
C HIS A 908 17.76 8.24 -41.80
N PRO A 909 16.77 8.89 -42.45
CA PRO A 909 15.44 9.10 -41.86
C PRO A 909 14.67 7.80 -41.59
N GLU A 910 14.98 6.72 -42.31
CA GLU A 910 14.42 5.38 -42.05
C GLU A 910 14.80 4.88 -40.65
N LEU A 911 16.04 5.14 -40.20
CA LEU A 911 16.51 4.75 -38.87
C LEU A 911 15.81 5.56 -37.76
N ALA A 912 15.51 6.84 -38.04
CA ALA A 912 14.70 7.66 -37.13
C ALA A 912 13.28 7.10 -36.97
N GLU A 913 12.64 6.68 -38.07
CA GLU A 913 11.31 6.07 -38.04
C GLU A 913 11.30 4.73 -37.29
N MET A 914 12.33 3.89 -37.45
CA MET A 914 12.49 2.66 -36.66
C MET A 914 12.65 2.96 -35.16
N LEU A 915 13.44 3.97 -34.78
CA LEU A 915 13.56 4.40 -33.38
C LEU A 915 12.24 4.98 -32.83
N LYS A 916 11.42 5.65 -33.66
CA LYS A 916 10.07 6.06 -33.27
C LYS A 916 9.19 4.87 -32.96
N GLN A 917 9.20 3.84 -33.81
CA GLN A 917 8.41 2.62 -33.60
C GLN A 917 8.80 1.91 -32.30
N VAL A 918 10.10 1.75 -32.02
CA VAL A 918 10.57 1.20 -30.73
C VAL A 918 10.09 2.04 -29.54
N ASN A 919 10.17 3.36 -29.62
CA ASN A 919 9.70 4.27 -28.57
C ASN A 919 8.15 4.25 -28.40
N VAL A 920 7.40 4.11 -29.50
CA VAL A 920 5.93 3.95 -29.46
C VAL A 920 5.56 2.65 -28.76
N LEU A 921 6.17 1.53 -29.15
CA LEU A 921 5.96 0.22 -28.54
C LEU A 921 6.39 0.19 -27.07
N ALA A 922 7.40 0.96 -26.67
CA ALA A 922 7.81 1.11 -25.27
C ALA A 922 6.89 2.03 -24.43
N SER A 923 6.13 2.91 -25.07
CA SER A 923 5.23 3.86 -24.40
C SER A 923 3.77 3.42 -24.37
N GLN A 924 3.37 2.54 -25.29
CA GLN A 924 2.06 1.88 -25.29
C GLN A 924 2.21 0.49 -24.68
N ALA A 925 1.66 0.28 -23.48
CA ALA A 925 1.66 -1.03 -22.80
C ALA A 925 0.68 -2.02 -23.44
N ILE A 926 0.80 -2.23 -24.75
CA ILE A 926 0.02 -3.19 -25.55
C ILE A 926 0.85 -4.47 -25.64
N PRO A 927 0.35 -5.64 -25.18
CA PRO A 927 1.03 -6.89 -25.47
C PRO A 927 1.07 -7.10 -26.98
N THR A 928 2.27 -7.26 -27.54
CA THR A 928 2.50 -7.52 -28.97
C THR A 928 1.77 -8.79 -29.39
N ARG A 929 0.68 -8.63 -30.15
CA ARG A 929 -0.24 -9.73 -30.50
C ARG A 929 0.23 -10.63 -31.66
N SER A 930 1.41 -10.40 -32.23
CA SER A 930 1.99 -11.35 -33.18
C SER A 930 3.47 -11.60 -32.95
N VAL A 931 3.86 -12.86 -33.12
CA VAL A 931 5.26 -13.30 -33.19
C VAL A 931 6.00 -12.60 -34.33
N SER A 932 5.30 -12.17 -35.38
CA SER A 932 5.89 -11.48 -36.52
C SER A 932 6.34 -10.05 -36.20
N ASP A 933 5.65 -9.35 -35.29
CA ASP A 933 6.06 -8.02 -34.83
C ASP A 933 7.33 -8.11 -33.99
N LEU A 934 7.38 -9.09 -33.07
CA LEU A 934 8.57 -9.37 -32.25
C LEU A 934 9.77 -9.83 -33.10
N GLN A 935 9.55 -10.66 -34.13
CA GLN A 935 10.59 -11.06 -35.08
C GLN A 935 11.05 -9.89 -35.98
N SER A 936 10.14 -9.00 -36.37
CA SER A 936 10.47 -7.80 -37.14
C SER A 936 11.29 -6.82 -36.29
N MET A 937 10.86 -6.55 -35.05
CA MET A 937 11.63 -5.78 -34.07
C MET A 937 13.01 -6.37 -33.81
N TYR A 938 13.10 -7.69 -33.60
CA TYR A 938 14.37 -8.38 -33.39
C TYR A 938 15.29 -8.20 -34.62
N GLY A 939 14.77 -8.41 -35.83
CA GLY A 939 15.49 -8.16 -37.08
C GLY A 939 15.90 -6.69 -37.29
N TRP A 940 15.07 -5.73 -36.88
CA TRP A 940 15.38 -4.29 -36.93
C TRP A 940 16.47 -3.88 -35.95
N VAL A 941 16.53 -4.49 -34.77
CA VAL A 941 17.52 -4.16 -33.73
C VAL A 941 18.85 -4.85 -33.98
N ILE A 942 18.82 -6.14 -34.25
CA ILE A 942 19.98 -7.05 -34.27
C ILE A 942 20.50 -7.27 -35.68
N GLY A 943 19.60 -7.26 -36.67
CA GLY A 943 19.87 -7.52 -38.08
C GLY A 943 19.21 -8.80 -38.59
N GLN A 944 18.94 -8.82 -39.88
CA GLN A 944 18.64 -10.03 -40.67
C GLN A 944 19.94 -10.47 -41.37
N PRO A 945 20.08 -11.73 -41.80
CA PRO A 945 21.30 -12.22 -42.48
C PRO A 945 21.77 -11.42 -43.71
N HIS A 946 20.88 -10.58 -44.27
CA HIS A 946 21.14 -9.73 -45.45
C HIS A 946 20.74 -8.25 -45.25
N GLN A 947 20.42 -7.79 -44.03
CA GLN A 947 20.18 -6.37 -43.71
C GLN A 947 20.68 -6.05 -42.28
N PRO A 948 21.55 -5.03 -42.11
CA PRO A 948 22.11 -4.71 -40.80
C PRO A 948 21.08 -4.05 -39.89
N GLY A 949 21.02 -4.47 -38.62
CA GLY A 949 20.11 -3.89 -37.62
C GLY A 949 20.66 -2.61 -36.98
N ILE A 950 19.83 -1.89 -36.22
CA ILE A 950 20.16 -0.63 -35.54
C ILE A 950 21.45 -0.76 -34.72
N LEU A 951 21.60 -1.82 -33.90
CA LEU A 951 22.82 -2.03 -33.12
C LEU A 951 24.05 -2.26 -34.02
N GLN A 952 23.88 -2.96 -35.14
CA GLN A 952 24.96 -3.23 -36.08
C GLN A 952 25.38 -1.97 -36.85
N ILE A 953 24.42 -1.13 -37.26
CA ILE A 953 24.68 0.17 -37.90
C ILE A 953 25.37 1.13 -36.92
N VAL A 954 24.90 1.18 -35.67
CA VAL A 954 25.49 2.02 -34.62
C VAL A 954 26.91 1.56 -34.26
N TYR A 955 27.15 0.26 -34.05
CA TYR A 955 28.47 -0.22 -33.61
C TYR A 955 29.49 -0.42 -34.76
N SER A 956 29.08 -0.56 -36.02
CA SER A 956 30.01 -0.58 -37.15
C SER A 956 30.55 0.82 -37.52
N GLY A 957 29.93 1.88 -36.99
CA GLY A 957 30.37 3.27 -37.11
C GLY A 957 30.98 3.85 -35.82
N PHE A 958 31.33 3.02 -34.83
CA PHE A 958 31.99 3.39 -33.58
C PHE A 958 33.43 2.87 -33.54
#